data_AF-A0AAW7QQ07-F1
#
_entry.id   AF-A0AAW7QQ07-F1
#
_cell.length_a   1.000
_cell.length_b   1.000
_cell.length_c   1.000
_cell.angle_alpha   90.00
_cell.angle_beta   90.00
_cell.angle_gamma   90.00
#
_symmetry.space_group_name_H-M   'P 1'
#
loop_
_entity.id
_entity.type
_entity.pdbx_description
1 polymer ?
#
loop_
_entity_poly.entity_id
_entity_poly.type
_entity_poly.pdbx_seq_one_letter_code
_entity_poly.pdbx_strand_id
1 'polypeptide(L)'
;MIGNDLVHWLTNAGNVAYSFALALTPDERTAQRLLQQWVRTLREQPPAVWRDDELITRLYRLALSKYADQPRERRPAPPTASILGPLRTLPLDQRMAVLAYSLLSADYARLAAMLNTSVDAALEIFKQAITALAPTLGHHLTQQIQSDVCVTVRQALINPTQHLQLFETVRRHLSICTHCRLFDREWQAVTHELTATLRRIRDNQPLPTRLLNRLLKSATAPRQRLTQWSLMIPPIVLIVLILTLILPGLLRTPFTVVTTGATEPGITAGELVVRALAHGGLPAPEGPPIWYARYQTIWYFNNRTIAPLFAEIWHDRDNPARHRLQLRHIEGGAPYEFQLGDGTRRFYYALDGSYAPTLYGDLPIRAAPNEPELVMSLLSAEQQQAAFLARLQTGPWAIVPMYLRQAAEAPDLRLLGQQRIGNRLAYIVSFRGISPLDLPPETAESVLVLMAISGQDGHVLSITELVGPSGSTQTSRVVWRLAEFNWLVSSEQIRDAFTFERAWNGRAETEGLAPQPLVDPGWPLLRANIIEPAQLAHVSEQFVLPATLPVGIEQAVLLRLRGSTINGVLYTGRNKRLILTFDRIPDIDSTVPTEVIDRWRVRIEPVRGQRYRVAIEPDSASGNAGTRIALDTQGFTIDELRAVIASLQPVYQIDLTTQQAFFVSTATVR
;
A
#
# COMPACT_ATOMS: atom_id res chain seq x y z
N MET A 1 8.16 -21.69 -26.88
CA MET A 1 7.74 -20.83 -25.75
C MET A 1 7.65 -19.34 -26.14
N ILE A 2 8.64 -18.73 -26.79
CA ILE A 2 8.64 -17.30 -27.22
C ILE A 2 7.39 -16.82 -27.98
N GLY A 3 6.79 -17.66 -28.84
CA GLY A 3 5.57 -17.29 -29.60
C GLY A 3 4.34 -17.11 -28.72
N ASN A 4 4.25 -17.80 -27.57
CA ASN A 4 3.10 -17.71 -26.67
C ASN A 4 3.15 -16.42 -25.84
N ASP A 5 4.33 -15.99 -25.40
CA ASP A 5 4.49 -14.78 -24.58
C ASP A 5 4.19 -13.50 -25.38
N LEU A 6 4.66 -13.42 -26.63
CA LEU A 6 4.37 -12.30 -27.53
C LEU A 6 2.88 -12.21 -27.88
N VAL A 7 2.24 -13.36 -28.12
CA VAL A 7 0.80 -13.44 -28.41
C VAL A 7 -0.02 -13.02 -27.19
N HIS A 8 0.34 -13.53 -26.01
CA HIS A 8 -0.30 -13.16 -24.75
C HIS A 8 -0.18 -11.65 -24.49
N TRP A 9 1.02 -11.10 -24.66
CA TRP A 9 1.26 -9.67 -24.49
C TRP A 9 0.48 -8.81 -25.49
N LEU A 10 0.51 -9.15 -26.79
CA LEU A 10 -0.23 -8.40 -27.82
C LEU A 10 -1.74 -8.40 -27.58
N THR A 11 -2.28 -9.46 -26.99
CA THR A 11 -3.70 -9.58 -26.67
C THR A 11 -4.10 -8.66 -25.51
N ASN A 12 -3.23 -8.53 -24.49
CA ASN A 12 -3.53 -7.77 -23.27
C ASN A 12 -3.10 -6.30 -23.34
N ALA A 13 -2.00 -6.00 -24.02
CA ALA A 13 -1.35 -4.68 -24.04
C ALA A 13 -1.20 -4.08 -25.46
N GLY A 14 -1.77 -4.72 -26.50
CA GLY A 14 -1.66 -4.26 -27.89
C GLY A 14 -2.21 -2.84 -28.14
N ASN A 15 -3.25 -2.43 -27.41
CA ASN A 15 -3.80 -1.07 -27.49
C ASN A 15 -2.80 0.00 -26.98
N VAL A 16 -2.01 -0.34 -25.96
CA VAL A 16 -0.95 0.54 -25.45
C VAL A 16 0.14 0.68 -26.51
N ALA A 17 0.64 -0.43 -27.04
CA ALA A 17 1.63 -0.43 -28.12
C ALA A 17 1.18 0.41 -29.32
N TYR A 18 -0.10 0.30 -29.69
CA TYR A 18 -0.70 1.05 -30.78
C TYR A 18 -0.76 2.55 -30.50
N SER A 19 -1.14 2.95 -29.29
CA SER A 19 -1.15 4.37 -28.89
C SER A 19 0.25 4.98 -28.94
N PHE A 20 1.26 4.25 -28.48
CA PHE A 20 2.66 4.67 -28.61
C PHE A 20 3.07 4.78 -30.08
N ALA A 21 2.80 3.76 -30.90
CA ALA A 21 3.13 3.79 -32.32
C ALA A 21 2.46 4.98 -33.03
N LEU A 22 1.18 5.26 -32.75
CA LEU A 22 0.45 6.38 -33.32
C LEU A 22 1.11 7.73 -33.01
N ALA A 23 1.61 7.93 -31.80
CA ALA A 23 2.24 9.19 -31.41
C ALA A 23 3.70 9.30 -31.89
N LEU A 24 4.42 8.19 -31.96
CA LEU A 24 5.81 8.15 -32.42
C LEU A 24 5.93 8.32 -33.96
N THR A 25 4.90 8.01 -34.75
CA THR A 25 5.00 8.02 -36.23
C THR A 25 4.26 9.16 -36.95
N PRO A 26 4.58 9.34 -38.25
CA PRO A 26 3.78 9.93 -39.32
C PRO A 26 2.33 10.27 -39.07
N ASP A 27 1.64 9.15 -39.13
CA ASP A 27 0.29 8.92 -39.51
C ASP A 27 -0.02 7.49 -39.08
N GLU A 28 -1.26 7.07 -39.27
CA GLU A 28 -1.65 5.73 -38.87
C GLU A 28 -0.93 4.64 -39.69
N ARG A 29 -0.77 4.80 -41.00
CA ARG A 29 -0.19 3.76 -41.88
C ARG A 29 1.25 3.43 -41.47
N THR A 30 2.03 4.44 -41.11
CA THR A 30 3.39 4.32 -40.60
C THR A 30 3.41 3.68 -39.21
N ALA A 31 2.46 3.99 -38.33
CA ALA A 31 2.30 3.31 -37.02
C ALA A 31 2.07 1.80 -37.19
N GLN A 32 1.20 1.42 -38.13
CA GLN A 32 0.92 0.01 -38.42
C GLN A 32 2.16 -0.73 -38.94
N ARG A 33 2.95 -0.09 -39.81
CA ARG A 33 4.21 -0.65 -40.33
C ARG A 33 5.27 -0.78 -39.24
N LEU A 34 5.39 0.23 -38.37
CA LEU A 34 6.31 0.21 -37.24
C LEU A 34 6.00 -0.97 -36.31
N LEU A 35 4.72 -1.17 -35.94
CA LEU A 35 4.30 -2.30 -35.10
C LEU A 35 4.58 -3.66 -35.73
N GLN A 36 4.32 -3.80 -37.04
CA GLN A 36 4.62 -5.06 -37.75
C GLN A 36 6.11 -5.38 -37.72
N GLN A 37 6.95 -4.37 -37.94
CA GLN A 37 8.39 -4.56 -37.88
C GLN A 37 8.85 -4.85 -36.45
N TRP A 38 8.31 -4.14 -35.47
CA TRP A 38 8.61 -4.35 -34.06
C TRP A 38 8.28 -5.78 -33.61
N VAL A 39 7.12 -6.32 -33.98
CA VAL A 39 6.73 -7.72 -33.72
C VAL A 39 7.70 -8.71 -34.39
N ARG A 40 8.17 -8.42 -35.61
CA ARG A 40 9.19 -9.26 -36.27
C ARG A 40 10.51 -9.23 -35.51
N THR A 41 10.98 -8.04 -35.11
CA THR A 41 12.22 -7.88 -34.34
C THR A 41 12.14 -8.58 -32.99
N LEU A 42 11.03 -8.49 -32.27
CA LEU A 42 10.83 -9.21 -31.00
C LEU A 42 10.80 -10.73 -31.18
N ARG A 43 10.26 -11.22 -32.30
CA ARG A 43 10.26 -12.65 -32.61
C ARG A 43 11.66 -13.17 -32.95
N GLU A 44 12.45 -12.37 -33.66
CA GLU A 44 13.84 -12.68 -34.02
C GLU A 44 14.76 -12.59 -32.80
N GLN A 45 14.61 -11.53 -32.00
CA GLN A 45 15.40 -11.22 -30.80
C GLN A 45 14.47 -10.99 -29.61
N PRO A 46 13.96 -12.06 -28.98
CA PRO A 46 13.07 -11.93 -27.83
C PRO A 46 13.78 -11.26 -26.65
N PRO A 47 13.08 -10.44 -25.87
CA PRO A 47 13.64 -9.88 -24.65
C PRO A 47 13.84 -10.98 -23.61
N ALA A 48 14.82 -10.78 -22.72
CA ALA A 48 14.98 -11.64 -21.55
C ALA A 48 13.79 -11.53 -20.59
N VAL A 49 13.12 -10.37 -20.59
CA VAL A 49 12.00 -10.05 -19.70
C VAL A 49 10.84 -9.44 -20.50
N TRP A 50 9.65 -10.02 -20.37
CA TRP A 50 8.42 -9.53 -21.03
C TRP A 50 7.68 -8.50 -20.17
N ARG A 51 8.31 -7.34 -19.93
CA ARG A 51 7.72 -6.19 -19.23
C ARG A 51 7.33 -5.11 -20.24
N ASP A 52 6.24 -4.39 -19.96
CA ASP A 52 5.73 -3.31 -20.80
C ASP A 52 6.80 -2.27 -21.12
N ASP A 53 7.57 -1.83 -20.11
CA ASP A 53 8.62 -0.83 -20.31
C ASP A 53 9.68 -1.27 -21.31
N GLU A 54 10.22 -2.49 -21.16
CA GLU A 54 11.27 -3.03 -22.05
C GLU A 54 10.75 -3.16 -23.50
N LEU A 55 9.50 -3.63 -23.63
CA LEU A 55 8.84 -3.80 -24.92
C LEU A 55 8.60 -2.46 -25.62
N ILE A 56 8.08 -1.47 -24.87
CA ILE A 56 7.85 -0.11 -25.38
C ILE A 56 9.16 0.62 -25.64
N THR A 57 10.21 0.43 -24.83
CA THR A 57 11.55 0.97 -25.10
C THR A 57 12.13 0.42 -26.40
N ARG A 58 11.92 -0.87 -26.71
CA ARG A 58 12.31 -1.44 -28.00
C ARG A 58 11.51 -0.85 -29.16
N LEU A 59 10.22 -0.59 -28.98
CA LEU A 59 9.39 0.10 -29.98
C LEU A 59 9.91 1.52 -30.21
N TYR A 60 10.25 2.23 -29.14
CA TYR A 60 10.82 3.56 -29.17
C TYR A 60 12.18 3.59 -29.88
N ARG A 61 13.11 2.67 -29.56
CA ARG A 61 14.41 2.54 -30.26
C ARG A 61 14.25 2.27 -31.75
N LEU A 62 13.25 1.45 -32.13
CA LEU A 62 12.93 1.21 -33.52
C LEU A 62 12.33 2.45 -34.22
N ALA A 63 11.57 3.26 -33.49
CA ALA A 63 11.06 4.53 -34.00
C ALA A 63 12.20 5.55 -34.18
N LEU A 64 13.10 5.66 -33.20
CA LEU A 64 14.30 6.51 -33.25
C LEU A 64 15.14 6.20 -34.48
N SER A 65 15.48 4.93 -34.72
CA SER A 65 16.33 4.55 -35.87
C SER A 65 15.72 4.84 -37.24
N LYS A 66 14.41 5.13 -37.30
CA LYS A 66 13.68 5.39 -38.54
C LYS A 66 13.25 6.84 -38.73
N TYR A 67 13.00 7.54 -37.62
CA TYR A 67 12.30 8.82 -37.64
C TYR A 67 13.04 9.92 -36.86
N ALA A 68 14.21 9.65 -36.28
CA ALA A 68 15.01 10.67 -35.59
C ALA A 68 15.33 11.87 -36.50
N ASP A 69 15.64 11.62 -37.77
CA ASP A 69 16.07 12.64 -38.74
C ASP A 69 14.93 13.22 -39.59
N GLN A 70 13.67 12.97 -39.25
CA GLN A 70 12.51 13.55 -39.94
C GLN A 70 11.94 14.72 -39.11
N PRO A 71 12.50 15.94 -39.23
CA PRO A 71 11.86 17.12 -38.66
C PRO A 71 10.56 17.31 -39.44
N ARG A 72 9.42 16.98 -38.82
CA ARG A 72 8.15 17.45 -39.35
C ARG A 72 8.19 18.96 -39.35
N GLU A 73 7.82 19.58 -40.46
CA GLU A 73 7.55 21.02 -40.50
C GLU A 73 6.71 21.38 -39.27
N ARG A 74 7.27 22.25 -38.41
CA ARG A 74 6.61 22.78 -37.22
C ARG A 74 5.50 23.73 -37.65
N ARG A 75 4.44 23.21 -38.28
CA ARG A 75 3.20 23.96 -38.39
C ARG A 75 2.47 23.79 -37.06
N PRO A 76 2.20 24.88 -36.32
CA PRO A 76 1.38 24.78 -35.11
C PRO A 76 0.07 24.12 -35.50
N ALA A 77 -0.29 23.05 -34.80
CA ALA A 77 -1.58 22.43 -34.99
C ALA A 77 -2.67 23.48 -34.68
N PRO A 78 -3.78 23.53 -35.45
CA PRO A 78 -4.87 24.43 -35.11
C PRO A 78 -5.34 24.15 -33.67
N PRO A 79 -5.79 25.17 -32.91
CA PRO A 79 -6.18 25.02 -31.49
C PRO A 79 -7.26 23.96 -31.25
N THR A 80 -8.00 23.60 -32.29
CA THR A 80 -9.09 22.61 -32.30
C THR A 80 -8.63 21.18 -32.63
N ALA A 81 -7.33 20.96 -32.89
CA ALA A 81 -6.80 19.64 -33.20
C ALA A 81 -6.75 18.75 -31.95
N SER A 82 -7.10 17.47 -32.12
CA SER A 82 -6.86 16.43 -31.09
C SER A 82 -5.39 16.47 -30.62
N ILE A 83 -5.15 16.30 -29.30
CA ILE A 83 -3.83 16.39 -28.65
C ILE A 83 -2.74 15.53 -29.32
N LEU A 84 -3.12 14.46 -30.04
CA LEU A 84 -2.19 13.66 -30.85
C LEU A 84 -1.46 14.47 -31.93
N GLY A 85 -2.12 15.48 -32.51
CA GLY A 85 -1.53 16.38 -33.50
C GLY A 85 -0.37 17.20 -32.91
N PRO A 86 -0.64 18.04 -31.89
CA PRO A 86 0.40 18.74 -31.13
C PRO A 86 1.51 17.82 -30.62
N LEU A 87 1.16 16.67 -30.02
CA LEU A 87 2.14 15.69 -29.53
C LEU A 87 3.09 15.24 -30.64
N ARG A 88 2.57 14.93 -31.83
CA ARG A 88 3.37 14.53 -33.00
C ARG A 88 4.29 15.62 -33.55
N THR A 89 4.17 16.87 -33.12
CA THR A 89 5.10 17.95 -33.51
C THR A 89 6.34 18.03 -32.62
N LEU A 90 6.31 17.43 -31.42
CA LEU A 90 7.43 17.41 -30.49
C LEU A 90 8.57 16.48 -30.97
N PRO A 91 9.81 16.63 -30.47
CA PRO A 91 10.87 15.61 -30.61
C PRO A 91 10.43 14.24 -30.08
N LEU A 92 10.98 13.15 -30.65
CA LEU A 92 10.58 11.78 -30.27
C LEU A 92 10.75 11.51 -28.78
N ASP A 93 11.85 11.97 -28.18
CA ASP A 93 12.14 11.84 -26.74
C ASP A 93 11.05 12.50 -25.88
N GLN A 94 10.59 13.69 -26.28
CA GLN A 94 9.51 14.41 -25.61
C GLN A 94 8.16 13.69 -25.75
N ARG A 95 7.87 13.14 -26.94
CA ARG A 95 6.67 12.32 -27.16
C ARG A 95 6.68 11.09 -26.27
N MET A 96 7.82 10.40 -26.25
CA MET A 96 8.02 9.20 -25.46
C MET A 96 7.88 9.48 -23.97
N ALA A 97 8.48 10.57 -23.47
CA ALA A 97 8.37 11.00 -22.08
C ALA A 97 6.90 11.20 -21.65
N VAL A 98 6.13 11.96 -22.44
CA VAL A 98 4.71 12.22 -22.15
C VAL A 98 3.88 10.94 -22.16
N LEU A 99 4.09 10.04 -23.13
CA LEU A 99 3.35 8.79 -23.24
C LEU A 99 3.70 7.82 -22.12
N ALA A 100 4.99 7.67 -21.78
CA ALA A 100 5.45 6.82 -20.70
C ALA A 100 4.88 7.28 -19.35
N TYR A 101 4.94 8.58 -19.08
CA TYR A 101 4.33 9.15 -17.87
C TYR A 101 2.80 8.92 -17.84
N SER A 102 2.09 9.24 -18.93
CA SER A 102 0.62 9.25 -18.94
C SER A 102 -0.03 7.86 -19.02
N LEU A 103 0.56 6.96 -19.83
CA LEU A 103 -0.02 5.66 -20.16
C LEU A 103 0.59 4.50 -19.37
N LEU A 104 1.86 4.59 -18.99
CA LEU A 104 2.56 3.55 -18.21
C LEU A 104 2.77 3.94 -16.74
N SER A 105 2.44 5.19 -16.36
CA SER A 105 2.72 5.73 -15.02
C SER A 105 4.21 5.60 -14.65
N ALA A 106 5.09 5.82 -15.63
CA ALA A 106 6.53 5.75 -15.44
C ALA A 106 7.01 6.94 -14.59
N ASP A 107 7.72 6.65 -13.49
CA ASP A 107 8.47 7.66 -12.74
C ASP A 107 9.68 8.17 -13.55
N TYR A 108 10.36 9.21 -13.06
CA TYR A 108 11.48 9.83 -13.77
C TYR A 108 12.71 8.93 -13.92
N ALA A 109 12.92 7.97 -13.02
CA ALA A 109 14.02 7.00 -13.12
C ALA A 109 13.75 5.97 -14.22
N ARG A 110 12.52 5.46 -14.30
CA ARG A 110 12.04 4.60 -15.38
C ARG A 110 12.07 5.35 -16.70
N LEU A 111 11.60 6.59 -16.74
CA LEU A 111 11.65 7.43 -17.93
C LEU A 111 13.08 7.66 -18.42
N ALA A 112 14.03 7.91 -17.51
CA ALA A 112 15.46 8.01 -17.82
C ALA A 112 16.03 6.71 -18.40
N ALA A 113 15.69 5.55 -17.83
CA ALA A 113 16.09 4.26 -18.35
C ALA A 113 15.50 3.97 -19.74
N MET A 114 14.24 4.36 -19.98
CA MET A 114 13.58 4.19 -21.28
C MET A 114 14.18 5.07 -22.37
N LEU A 115 14.52 6.33 -22.02
CA LEU A 115 15.17 7.29 -22.92
C LEU A 115 16.69 7.08 -23.05
N ASN A 116 17.28 6.24 -22.20
CA ASN A 116 18.73 6.05 -22.10
C ASN A 116 19.50 7.36 -21.80
N THR A 117 19.06 8.07 -20.76
CA THR A 117 19.62 9.37 -20.33
C THR A 117 19.67 9.46 -18.80
N SER A 118 20.15 10.58 -18.24
CA SER A 118 20.13 10.84 -16.80
C SER A 118 18.73 11.24 -16.30
N VAL A 119 18.47 11.08 -15.00
CA VAL A 119 17.19 11.45 -14.39
C VAL A 119 16.88 12.94 -14.57
N ASP A 120 17.88 13.81 -14.43
CA ASP A 120 17.71 15.25 -14.62
C ASP A 120 17.41 15.62 -16.08
N ALA A 121 18.06 14.95 -17.04
CA ALA A 121 17.78 15.16 -18.46
C ALA A 121 16.38 14.66 -18.84
N ALA A 122 15.97 13.51 -18.31
CA ALA A 122 14.62 12.97 -18.46
C ALA A 122 13.54 13.92 -17.91
N LEU A 123 13.79 14.50 -16.73
CA LEU A 123 12.92 15.50 -16.12
C LEU A 123 12.78 16.74 -16.99
N GLU A 124 13.90 17.28 -17.51
CA GLU A 124 13.86 18.46 -18.38
C GLU A 124 13.20 18.15 -19.73
N ILE A 125 13.40 16.97 -20.32
CA ILE A 125 12.69 16.54 -21.54
C ILE A 125 11.18 16.52 -21.28
N PHE A 126 10.74 15.91 -20.17
CA PHE A 126 9.33 15.88 -19.81
C PHE A 126 8.77 17.28 -19.59
N LYS A 127 9.50 18.13 -18.86
CA LYS A 127 9.11 19.51 -18.58
C LYS A 127 8.96 20.36 -19.83
N GLN A 128 9.88 20.23 -20.78
CA GLN A 128 9.78 20.89 -22.08
C GLN A 128 8.54 20.41 -22.85
N ALA A 129 8.26 19.11 -22.82
CA ALA A 129 7.10 18.53 -23.50
C ALA A 129 5.77 19.06 -22.92
N ILE A 130 5.62 19.06 -21.58
CA ILE A 130 4.44 19.60 -20.90
C ILE A 130 4.27 21.09 -21.20
N THR A 131 5.37 21.86 -21.14
CA THR A 131 5.34 23.30 -21.43
C THR A 131 4.90 23.59 -22.87
N ALA A 132 5.32 22.77 -23.83
CA ALA A 132 4.91 22.90 -25.22
C ALA A 132 3.44 22.50 -25.47
N LEU A 133 2.91 21.55 -24.69
CA LEU A 133 1.54 21.04 -24.85
C LEU A 133 0.50 21.84 -24.05
N ALA A 134 0.88 22.51 -22.96
CA ALA A 134 -0.05 23.25 -22.10
C ALA A 134 -1.01 24.20 -22.86
N PRO A 135 -0.55 25.02 -23.85
CA PRO A 135 -1.43 25.92 -24.57
C PRO A 135 -2.51 25.20 -25.39
N THR A 136 -2.24 23.97 -25.84
CA THR A 136 -3.22 23.17 -26.61
C THR A 136 -4.33 22.58 -25.74
N LEU A 137 -4.14 22.60 -24.42
CA LEU A 137 -5.14 22.26 -23.41
C LEU A 137 -5.77 23.53 -22.79
N GLY A 138 -5.48 24.72 -23.32
CA GLY A 138 -6.02 25.97 -22.78
C GLY A 138 -5.34 26.47 -21.49
N HIS A 139 -4.19 25.91 -21.14
CA HIS A 139 -3.44 26.27 -19.94
C HIS A 139 -2.22 27.13 -20.23
N HIS A 140 -1.85 27.98 -19.27
CA HIS A 140 -0.69 28.85 -19.37
C HIS A 140 0.20 28.71 -18.12
N LEU A 141 1.33 28.02 -18.27
CA LEU A 141 2.33 27.91 -17.22
C LEU A 141 3.08 29.23 -17.07
N THR A 142 2.97 29.88 -15.91
CA THR A 142 3.64 31.15 -15.65
C THR A 142 5.18 30.98 -15.64
N GLN A 143 5.86 31.84 -16.39
CA GLN A 143 7.33 31.90 -16.39
C GLN A 143 7.89 32.95 -15.41
N GLN A 144 7.04 33.74 -14.76
CA GLN A 144 7.48 34.80 -13.86
C GLN A 144 8.15 34.22 -12.62
N ILE A 145 9.38 34.65 -12.33
CA ILE A 145 10.20 34.20 -11.20
C ILE A 145 10.42 35.42 -10.30
N GLN A 146 10.08 35.29 -9.01
CA GLN A 146 10.19 36.40 -8.03
C GLN A 146 11.51 36.34 -7.24
N SER A 147 12.13 35.16 -7.13
CA SER A 147 13.38 34.94 -6.40
C SER A 147 14.07 33.68 -6.91
N ASP A 148 15.37 33.51 -6.65
CA ASP A 148 16.12 32.31 -7.03
C ASP A 148 15.54 31.04 -6.39
N VAL A 149 14.94 31.15 -5.20
CA VAL A 149 14.24 30.06 -4.50
C VAL A 149 13.07 29.52 -5.34
N CYS A 150 12.44 30.35 -6.19
CA CYS A 150 11.35 29.89 -7.06
C CYS A 150 11.81 28.82 -8.04
N VAL A 151 13.08 28.83 -8.50
CA VAL A 151 13.60 27.84 -9.45
C VAL A 151 13.65 26.47 -8.77
N THR A 152 14.24 26.41 -7.58
CA THR A 152 14.33 25.18 -6.78
C THR A 152 12.95 24.67 -6.37
N VAL A 153 12.05 25.58 -5.94
CA VAL A 153 10.68 25.20 -5.57
C VAL A 153 9.91 24.66 -6.77
N ARG A 154 10.02 25.27 -7.96
CA ARG A 154 9.36 24.74 -9.17
C ARG A 154 9.91 23.39 -9.59
N GLN A 155 11.22 23.16 -9.48
CA GLN A 155 11.80 21.84 -9.72
C GLN A 155 11.24 20.80 -8.74
N ALA A 156 11.16 21.15 -7.46
CA ALA A 156 10.56 20.30 -6.44
C ALA A 156 9.08 20.00 -6.72
N LEU A 157 8.28 20.98 -7.18
CA LEU A 157 6.87 20.76 -7.54
C LEU A 157 6.68 19.79 -8.71
N ILE A 158 7.64 19.75 -9.65
CA ILE A 158 7.62 18.83 -10.78
C ILE A 158 8.09 17.43 -10.35
N ASN A 159 9.06 17.35 -9.44
CA ASN A 159 9.66 16.10 -8.99
C ASN A 159 9.18 15.68 -7.58
N PRO A 160 8.28 14.68 -7.45
CA PRO A 160 7.75 14.23 -6.16
C PRO A 160 8.84 13.87 -5.13
N THR A 161 9.97 13.31 -5.57
CA THR A 161 11.06 12.95 -4.67
C THR A 161 11.75 14.18 -4.07
N GLN A 162 11.99 15.22 -4.87
CA GLN A 162 12.52 16.50 -4.39
C GLN A 162 11.48 17.28 -3.58
N HIS A 163 10.19 17.19 -3.94
CA HIS A 163 9.09 17.78 -3.17
C HIS A 163 9.10 17.29 -1.71
N LEU A 164 9.29 15.97 -1.52
CA LEU A 164 9.33 15.37 -0.19
C LEU A 164 10.57 15.81 0.60
N GLN A 165 11.73 15.92 -0.04
CA GLN A 165 12.97 16.38 0.60
C GLN A 165 12.91 17.86 1.02
N LEU A 166 12.22 18.69 0.23
CA LEU A 166 12.15 20.14 0.43
C LEU A 166 10.76 20.60 0.91
N PHE A 167 9.97 19.71 1.51
CA PHE A 167 8.55 19.95 1.79
C PHE A 167 8.30 21.24 2.58
N GLU A 168 9.05 21.47 3.66
CA GLU A 168 8.90 22.69 4.48
C GLU A 168 9.25 23.95 3.70
N THR A 169 10.32 23.92 2.90
CA THR A 169 10.78 25.02 2.05
C THR A 169 9.75 25.34 0.97
N VAL A 170 9.20 24.31 0.31
CA VAL A 170 8.16 24.46 -0.70
C VAL A 170 6.88 25.03 -0.08
N ARG A 171 6.40 24.46 1.03
CA ARG A 171 5.19 24.93 1.74
C ARG A 171 5.32 26.39 2.17
N ARG A 172 6.46 26.76 2.79
CA ARG A 172 6.74 28.14 3.22
C ARG A 172 6.83 29.09 2.02
N HIS A 173 7.43 28.67 0.91
CA HIS A 173 7.54 29.52 -0.26
C HIS A 173 6.20 29.72 -0.97
N LEU A 174 5.37 28.68 -1.05
CA LEU A 174 4.02 28.77 -1.64
C LEU A 174 3.07 29.67 -0.85
N SER A 175 3.24 29.84 0.46
CA SER A 175 2.41 30.79 1.22
C SER A 175 2.72 32.25 0.85
N ILE A 176 3.92 32.53 0.35
CA ILE A 176 4.43 33.89 0.08
C ILE A 176 4.41 34.23 -1.43
N CYS A 177 4.72 33.27 -2.31
CA CYS A 177 4.88 33.50 -3.75
C CYS A 177 3.63 33.10 -4.55
N THR A 178 2.88 34.09 -5.04
CA THR A 178 1.69 33.89 -5.90
C THR A 178 2.02 33.19 -7.22
N HIS A 179 3.17 33.50 -7.84
CA HIS A 179 3.57 32.90 -9.11
C HIS A 179 3.94 31.41 -8.98
N CYS A 180 4.47 30.97 -7.83
CA CYS A 180 4.73 29.56 -7.57
C CYS A 180 3.43 28.79 -7.27
N ARG A 181 2.46 29.41 -6.58
CA ARG A 181 1.11 28.82 -6.41
C ARG A 181 0.37 28.64 -7.73
N LEU A 182 0.41 29.67 -8.59
CA LEU A 182 -0.20 29.60 -9.92
C LEU A 182 0.48 28.53 -10.77
N PHE A 183 1.82 28.47 -10.73
CA PHE A 183 2.57 27.43 -11.42
C PHE A 183 2.16 26.02 -10.95
N ASP A 184 2.11 25.77 -9.64
CA ASP A 184 1.71 24.46 -9.09
C ASP A 184 0.32 24.03 -9.57
N ARG A 185 -0.67 24.93 -9.43
CA ARG A 185 -2.04 24.68 -9.88
C ARG A 185 -2.12 24.36 -11.37
N GLU A 186 -1.50 25.18 -12.22
CA GLU A 186 -1.53 24.98 -13.67
C GLU A 186 -0.74 23.74 -14.08
N TRP A 187 0.38 23.45 -13.42
CA TRP A 187 1.18 22.26 -13.67
C TRP A 187 0.39 20.97 -13.40
N GLN A 188 -0.28 20.91 -12.24
CA GLN A 188 -1.13 19.78 -11.88
C GLN A 188 -2.34 19.66 -12.83
N ALA A 189 -2.97 20.78 -13.20
CA ALA A 189 -4.10 20.76 -14.13
C ALA A 189 -3.70 20.24 -15.52
N VAL A 190 -2.60 20.76 -16.09
CA VAL A 190 -2.08 20.33 -17.41
C VAL A 190 -1.73 18.85 -17.40
N THR A 191 -0.98 18.40 -16.41
CA THR A 191 -0.53 16.99 -16.34
C THR A 191 -1.71 16.03 -16.15
N HIS A 192 -2.70 16.40 -15.35
CA HIS A 192 -3.92 15.62 -15.15
C HIS A 192 -4.76 15.55 -16.43
N GLU A 193 -5.04 16.70 -17.06
CA GLU A 193 -5.85 16.78 -18.27
C GLU A 193 -5.18 16.09 -19.46
N LEU A 194 -3.87 16.25 -19.62
CA LEU A 194 -3.10 15.56 -20.65
C LEU A 194 -3.19 14.04 -20.46
N THR A 195 -3.00 13.56 -19.23
CA THR A 195 -3.10 12.13 -18.90
C THR A 195 -4.49 11.59 -19.19
N ALA A 196 -5.54 12.29 -18.76
CA ALA A 196 -6.92 11.92 -19.02
C ALA A 196 -7.23 11.87 -20.52
N THR A 197 -6.76 12.87 -21.28
CA THR A 197 -6.98 12.96 -22.72
C THR A 197 -6.27 11.84 -23.47
N LEU A 198 -5.01 11.54 -23.13
CA LEU A 198 -4.26 10.45 -23.77
C LEU A 198 -4.84 9.07 -23.44
N ARG A 199 -5.31 8.85 -22.21
CA ARG A 199 -6.03 7.62 -21.85
C ARG A 199 -7.34 7.49 -22.61
N ARG A 200 -8.12 8.57 -22.71
CA ARG A 200 -9.37 8.59 -23.48
C ARG A 200 -9.12 8.29 -24.97
N ILE A 201 -8.02 8.80 -25.53
CA ILE A 201 -7.61 8.49 -26.90
C ILE A 201 -7.25 7.01 -27.06
N ARG A 202 -6.46 6.44 -26.15
CA ARG A 202 -6.13 5.00 -26.15
C ARG A 202 -7.40 4.15 -26.11
N ASP A 203 -8.36 4.53 -25.27
CA ASP A 203 -9.59 3.76 -25.06
C ASP A 203 -10.56 3.89 -26.26
N ASN A 204 -10.60 5.07 -26.91
CA ASN A 204 -11.46 5.35 -28.07
C ASN A 204 -10.83 4.98 -29.43
N GLN A 205 -9.51 4.78 -29.49
CA GLN A 205 -8.79 4.34 -30.69
C GLN A 205 -8.07 3.01 -30.42
N PRO A 206 -8.82 1.92 -30.15
CA PRO A 206 -8.22 0.62 -29.91
C PRO A 206 -7.50 0.10 -31.16
N LEU A 207 -6.57 -0.82 -30.95
CA LEU A 207 -5.85 -1.51 -32.02
C LEU A 207 -6.87 -2.17 -32.98
N PRO A 208 -6.89 -1.79 -34.28
CA PRO A 208 -7.86 -2.34 -35.21
C PRO A 208 -7.75 -3.87 -35.29
N THR A 209 -8.88 -4.58 -35.20
CA THR A 209 -8.91 -6.06 -35.14
C THR A 209 -8.20 -6.71 -36.33
N ARG A 210 -8.30 -6.09 -37.53
CA ARG A 210 -7.57 -6.52 -38.73
C ARG A 210 -6.05 -6.43 -38.55
N LEU A 211 -5.57 -5.39 -37.87
CA LEU A 211 -4.15 -5.23 -37.57
C LEU A 211 -3.70 -6.19 -36.46
N LEU A 212 -4.47 -6.32 -35.38
CA LEU A 212 -4.22 -7.29 -34.31
C LEU A 212 -4.06 -8.71 -34.89
N ASN A 213 -4.98 -9.16 -35.73
CA ASN A 213 -4.91 -10.47 -36.38
C ASN A 213 -3.65 -10.64 -37.24
N ARG A 214 -3.20 -9.58 -37.94
CA ARG A 214 -1.93 -9.61 -38.70
C ARG A 214 -0.71 -9.67 -37.78
N LEU A 215 -0.72 -8.96 -36.65
CA LEU A 215 0.36 -9.00 -35.65
C LEU A 215 0.43 -10.37 -35.00
N LEU A 216 -0.71 -10.95 -34.58
CA LEU A 216 -0.79 -12.31 -34.04
C LEU A 216 -0.30 -13.36 -35.03
N LYS A 217 -0.71 -13.27 -36.31
CA LYS A 217 -0.19 -14.16 -37.37
C LYS A 217 1.31 -14.00 -37.58
N SER A 218 1.85 -12.79 -37.44
CA SER A 218 3.29 -12.53 -37.55
C SER A 218 4.06 -13.07 -36.34
N ALA A 219 3.47 -13.00 -35.15
CA ALA A 219 4.02 -13.53 -33.91
C ALA A 219 4.08 -15.07 -33.90
N THR A 220 3.10 -15.75 -34.52
CA THR A 220 3.00 -17.21 -34.58
C THR A 220 3.65 -17.84 -35.81
N ALA A 221 3.99 -17.06 -36.84
CA ALA A 221 4.61 -17.61 -38.05
C ALA A 221 5.94 -18.32 -37.72
N PRO A 222 6.16 -19.55 -38.25
CA PRO A 222 7.33 -20.35 -37.93
C PRO A 222 8.61 -19.57 -38.27
N ARG A 223 9.55 -19.53 -37.32
CA ARG A 223 10.90 -18.97 -37.56
C ARG A 223 11.45 -19.65 -38.81
N GLN A 224 11.67 -18.88 -39.87
CA GLN A 224 12.36 -19.36 -41.06
C GLN A 224 13.80 -19.71 -40.67
N ARG A 225 14.01 -20.95 -40.20
CA ARG A 225 15.33 -21.58 -40.09
C ARG A 225 15.75 -22.01 -41.49
N LEU A 226 16.02 -21.04 -42.36
CA LEU A 226 16.49 -21.30 -43.74
C LEU A 226 17.98 -21.70 -43.81
N THR A 227 18.63 -21.95 -42.67
CA THR A 227 20.07 -22.26 -42.60
C THR A 227 20.42 -23.56 -41.86
N GLN A 228 19.45 -24.42 -41.51
CA GLN A 228 19.73 -25.72 -40.85
C GLN A 228 18.96 -26.92 -41.41
N TRP A 229 18.26 -26.77 -42.54
CA TRP A 229 17.34 -27.79 -43.10
C TRP A 229 17.89 -28.59 -44.30
N SER A 230 19.21 -28.79 -44.40
CA SER A 230 19.80 -29.63 -45.47
C SER A 230 20.09 -31.08 -45.07
N LEU A 231 19.72 -31.57 -43.88
CA LEU A 231 20.23 -32.89 -43.41
C LEU A 231 19.26 -33.85 -42.70
N MET A 232 17.95 -33.57 -42.54
CA MET A 232 17.05 -34.52 -41.84
C MET A 232 15.64 -34.65 -42.45
N ILE A 233 15.57 -34.86 -43.76
CA ILE A 233 14.32 -35.15 -44.49
C ILE A 233 13.80 -36.61 -44.37
N PRO A 234 14.54 -37.67 -43.99
CA PRO A 234 13.97 -39.04 -44.08
C PRO A 234 12.97 -39.51 -43.00
N PRO A 235 13.04 -39.17 -41.69
CA PRO A 235 12.28 -39.94 -40.68
C PRO A 235 10.89 -39.40 -40.34
N ILE A 236 10.54 -38.16 -40.67
CA ILE A 236 9.31 -37.50 -40.17
C ILE A 236 8.07 -37.83 -41.03
N VAL A 237 8.25 -38.15 -42.32
CA VAL A 237 7.14 -38.51 -43.22
C VAL A 237 6.43 -39.80 -42.77
N LEU A 238 7.14 -40.71 -42.10
CA LEU A 238 6.58 -41.98 -41.60
C LEU A 238 5.69 -41.79 -40.35
N ILE A 239 6.02 -40.82 -39.49
CA ILE A 239 5.26 -40.56 -38.24
C ILE A 239 3.96 -39.78 -38.55
N VAL A 240 4.01 -38.87 -39.52
CA VAL A 240 2.83 -38.10 -39.97
C VAL A 240 1.78 -39.01 -40.62
N LEU A 241 2.20 -40.10 -41.26
CA LEU A 241 1.29 -41.07 -41.89
C LEU A 241 0.57 -41.96 -40.85
N ILE A 242 1.19 -42.21 -39.69
CA ILE A 242 0.58 -42.96 -38.59
C ILE A 242 -0.39 -42.09 -37.78
N LEU A 243 -0.04 -40.81 -37.54
CA LEU A 243 -0.89 -39.90 -36.75
C LEU A 243 -2.16 -39.42 -37.48
N THR A 244 -2.16 -39.39 -38.82
CA THR A 244 -3.30 -38.93 -39.62
C THR A 244 -4.43 -39.96 -39.73
N LEU A 245 -4.17 -41.23 -39.41
CA LEU A 245 -5.15 -42.31 -39.54
C LEU A 245 -5.99 -42.57 -38.27
N ILE A 246 -5.65 -42.00 -37.11
CA ILE A 246 -6.27 -42.39 -35.82
C ILE A 246 -7.07 -41.27 -35.12
N LEU A 247 -6.99 -39.99 -35.53
CA LEU A 247 -7.36 -38.89 -34.61
C LEU A 247 -8.40 -37.81 -35.04
N PRO A 248 -9.43 -38.04 -35.87
CA PRO A 248 -10.60 -37.16 -35.88
C PRO A 248 -11.80 -37.88 -35.26
N GLY A 249 -11.85 -37.96 -33.92
CA GLY A 249 -12.97 -38.60 -33.21
C GLY A 249 -13.28 -38.10 -31.80
N LEU A 250 -12.43 -37.27 -31.18
CA LEU A 250 -12.60 -36.82 -29.80
C LEU A 250 -12.41 -35.31 -29.69
N LEU A 251 -13.38 -34.65 -29.06
CA LEU A 251 -13.40 -33.25 -28.59
C LEU A 251 -14.15 -32.24 -29.47
N ARG A 252 -15.48 -32.32 -29.41
CA ARG A 252 -16.35 -31.14 -29.32
C ARG A 252 -17.36 -31.34 -28.19
N THR A 253 -17.16 -30.66 -27.05
CA THR A 253 -18.23 -30.36 -26.09
C THR A 253 -18.51 -28.86 -26.15
N PRO A 254 -19.74 -28.42 -26.41
CA PRO A 254 -20.12 -27.02 -26.25
C PRO A 254 -20.24 -26.68 -24.75
N PHE A 255 -19.79 -25.49 -24.38
CA PHE A 255 -20.03 -24.91 -23.07
C PHE A 255 -21.54 -24.76 -22.84
N THR A 256 -22.09 -25.57 -21.95
CA THR A 256 -23.43 -25.35 -21.38
C THR A 256 -23.32 -24.28 -20.30
N VAL A 257 -24.04 -23.18 -20.48
CA VAL A 257 -24.35 -22.25 -19.39
C VAL A 257 -25.20 -23.02 -18.38
N VAL A 258 -24.59 -23.40 -17.25
CA VAL A 258 -25.33 -23.94 -16.12
C VAL A 258 -25.97 -22.75 -15.41
N THR A 259 -27.23 -22.48 -15.70
CA THR A 259 -28.11 -21.84 -14.73
C THR A 259 -28.31 -22.83 -13.59
N THR A 260 -27.43 -22.81 -12.58
CA THR A 260 -27.72 -23.48 -11.31
C THR A 260 -28.84 -22.70 -10.66
N GLY A 261 -30.05 -23.26 -10.68
CA GLY A 261 -31.00 -22.98 -9.61
C GLY A 261 -30.28 -23.21 -8.30
N ALA A 262 -30.34 -22.21 -7.42
CA ALA A 262 -29.66 -22.24 -6.14
C ALA A 262 -30.16 -23.45 -5.33
N THR A 263 -29.38 -24.53 -5.32
CA THR A 263 -29.29 -25.36 -4.13
C THR A 263 -28.92 -24.42 -2.99
N GLU A 264 -29.68 -24.45 -1.90
CA GLU A 264 -29.28 -23.73 -0.69
C GLU A 264 -27.81 -24.03 -0.41
N PRO A 265 -26.97 -23.01 -0.22
CA PRO A 265 -25.57 -23.25 0.13
C PRO A 265 -25.55 -24.08 1.42
N GLY A 266 -24.96 -25.28 1.36
CA GLY A 266 -24.87 -26.18 2.51
C GLY A 266 -24.00 -25.66 3.67
N ILE A 267 -23.54 -24.41 3.60
CA ILE A 267 -22.76 -23.71 4.62
C ILE A 267 -23.45 -22.36 4.88
N THR A 268 -23.75 -22.07 6.15
CA THR A 268 -24.39 -20.83 6.58
C THR A 268 -23.40 -19.65 6.65
N ALA A 269 -23.92 -18.41 6.65
CA ALA A 269 -23.08 -17.21 6.83
C ALA A 269 -22.30 -17.24 8.16
N GLY A 270 -22.96 -17.68 9.24
CA GLY A 270 -22.34 -17.76 10.57
C GLY A 270 -21.19 -18.77 10.60
N GLU A 271 -21.35 -19.94 9.99
CA GLU A 271 -20.28 -20.94 9.90
C GLU A 271 -19.06 -20.43 9.13
N LEU A 272 -19.26 -19.67 8.05
CA LEU A 272 -18.16 -19.04 7.30
C LEU A 272 -17.40 -18.04 8.15
N VAL A 273 -18.12 -17.19 8.89
CA VAL A 273 -17.52 -16.18 9.77
C VAL A 273 -16.76 -16.84 10.92
N VAL A 274 -17.34 -17.85 11.57
CA VAL A 274 -16.66 -18.60 12.66
C VAL A 274 -15.40 -19.28 12.15
N ARG A 275 -15.46 -19.91 10.96
CA ARG A 275 -14.28 -20.54 10.34
C ARG A 275 -13.19 -19.52 10.03
N ALA A 276 -13.56 -18.37 9.47
CA ALA A 276 -12.62 -17.30 9.18
C ALA A 276 -12.01 -16.72 10.47
N LEU A 277 -12.81 -16.53 11.52
CA LEU A 277 -12.36 -16.03 12.82
C LEU A 277 -11.32 -16.91 13.50
N ALA A 278 -11.42 -18.24 13.34
CA ALA A 278 -10.50 -19.20 13.95
C ALA A 278 -9.02 -18.95 13.60
N HIS A 279 -8.77 -18.31 12.45
CA HIS A 279 -7.43 -17.96 11.97
C HIS A 279 -7.27 -16.46 11.68
N GLY A 280 -8.14 -15.60 12.22
CA GLY A 280 -8.09 -14.15 12.02
C GLY A 280 -8.35 -13.70 10.57
N GLY A 281 -8.99 -14.55 9.76
CA GLY A 281 -9.26 -14.35 8.34
C GLY A 281 -8.08 -14.65 7.42
N LEU A 282 -6.94 -15.10 7.97
CA LEU A 282 -5.81 -15.60 7.19
C LEU A 282 -6.14 -16.96 6.58
N PRO A 283 -5.50 -17.32 5.46
CA PRO A 283 -5.67 -18.64 4.87
C PRO A 283 -5.17 -19.73 5.84
N ALA A 284 -5.93 -20.82 5.93
CA ALA A 284 -5.48 -22.10 6.49
C ALA A 284 -5.37 -23.14 5.36
N PRO A 285 -4.45 -22.95 4.41
CA PRO A 285 -4.56 -23.61 3.11
C PRO A 285 -4.08 -25.06 3.17
N GLU A 286 -4.76 -25.94 2.44
CA GLU A 286 -4.33 -27.33 2.19
C GLU A 286 -3.19 -27.34 1.18
N GLY A 287 -2.02 -27.91 1.53
CA GLY A 287 -0.84 -27.92 0.66
C GLY A 287 0.48 -27.73 1.40
N PRO A 288 1.54 -27.26 0.68
CA PRO A 288 2.84 -26.94 1.25
C PRO A 288 2.72 -26.07 2.52
N PRO A 289 3.63 -26.16 3.49
CA PRO A 289 3.42 -25.46 4.75
C PRO A 289 3.62 -23.94 4.65
N ILE A 290 4.42 -23.48 3.69
CA ILE A 290 4.82 -22.09 3.57
C ILE A 290 4.05 -21.43 2.44
N TRP A 291 3.36 -20.35 2.78
CA TRP A 291 2.58 -19.57 1.83
C TRP A 291 2.89 -18.09 1.94
N TYR A 292 2.51 -17.38 0.89
CA TYR A 292 2.58 -15.94 0.78
C TYR A 292 1.25 -15.40 0.28
N ALA A 293 0.81 -14.30 0.88
CA ALA A 293 -0.35 -13.54 0.44
C ALA A 293 -0.03 -12.05 0.41
N ARG A 294 -0.48 -11.37 -0.65
CA ARG A 294 -0.45 -9.91 -0.77
C ARG A 294 -1.87 -9.40 -0.84
N TYR A 295 -2.16 -8.44 0.02
CA TYR A 295 -3.44 -7.75 0.07
C TYR A 295 -3.24 -6.27 -0.27
N GLN A 296 -4.21 -5.71 -0.97
CA GLN A 296 -4.37 -4.28 -1.12
C GLN A 296 -5.26 -3.74 -0.02
N THR A 297 -4.82 -2.66 0.61
CA THR A 297 -5.56 -1.95 1.64
C THR A 297 -5.32 -0.44 1.50
N ILE A 298 -6.02 0.34 2.30
CA ILE A 298 -5.86 1.79 2.39
C ILE A 298 -5.70 2.14 3.87
N TRP A 299 -4.80 3.08 4.17
CA TRP A 299 -4.59 3.54 5.53
C TRP A 299 -4.59 5.06 5.63
N TYR A 300 -5.12 5.56 6.74
CA TYR A 300 -5.17 6.96 7.09
C TYR A 300 -4.15 7.21 8.22
N PHE A 301 -3.17 8.07 7.97
CA PHE A 301 -2.15 8.41 8.96
C PHE A 301 -2.63 9.54 9.89
N ASN A 302 -1.99 9.68 11.04
CA ASN A 302 -2.34 10.71 12.03
C ASN A 302 -2.19 12.15 11.48
N ASN A 303 -1.34 12.35 10.46
CA ASN A 303 -1.19 13.64 9.75
C ASN A 303 -2.26 13.88 8.68
N ARG A 304 -3.35 13.10 8.68
CA ARG A 304 -4.48 13.17 7.74
C ARG A 304 -4.14 12.80 6.29
N THR A 305 -2.92 12.29 6.02
CA THR A 305 -2.61 11.72 4.71
C THR A 305 -3.20 10.33 4.55
N ILE A 306 -3.33 9.90 3.31
CA ILE A 306 -3.89 8.60 2.94
C ILE A 306 -2.87 7.89 2.06
N ALA A 307 -2.59 6.63 2.34
CA ALA A 307 -1.81 5.79 1.44
C ALA A 307 -2.58 4.53 1.05
N PRO A 308 -2.61 4.20 -0.26
CA PRO A 308 -2.84 2.84 -0.69
C PRO A 308 -1.61 1.97 -0.38
N LEU A 309 -1.84 0.82 0.25
CA LEU A 309 -0.79 -0.06 0.75
C LEU A 309 -0.91 -1.48 0.22
N PHE A 310 0.24 -2.15 0.10
CA PHE A 310 0.32 -3.59 0.10
C PHE A 310 0.62 -4.09 1.52
N ALA A 311 -0.25 -4.96 2.03
CA ALA A 311 -0.05 -5.75 3.23
C ALA A 311 0.35 -7.16 2.78
N GLU A 312 1.59 -7.55 3.05
CA GLU A 312 2.18 -8.81 2.61
C GLU A 312 2.50 -9.70 3.81
N ILE A 313 2.14 -10.97 3.70
CA ILE A 313 2.31 -11.98 4.73
C ILE A 313 3.00 -13.18 4.11
N TRP A 314 4.13 -13.57 4.68
CA TRP A 314 4.72 -14.90 4.49
C TRP A 314 4.59 -15.62 5.81
N HIS A 315 4.07 -16.84 5.78
CA HIS A 315 3.85 -17.60 7.00
C HIS A 315 4.12 -19.07 6.75
N ASP A 316 4.74 -19.70 7.73
CA ASP A 316 4.95 -21.13 7.76
C ASP A 316 3.97 -21.78 8.74
N ARG A 317 3.07 -22.60 8.21
CA ARG A 317 2.07 -23.33 8.99
C ARG A 317 2.73 -24.32 9.98
N ASP A 318 3.80 -24.97 9.57
CA ASP A 318 4.41 -26.05 10.38
C ASP A 318 5.40 -25.50 11.41
N ASN A 319 5.94 -24.29 11.17
CA ASN A 319 6.64 -23.49 12.17
C ASN A 319 6.04 -22.07 12.24
N PRO A 320 4.97 -21.85 13.02
CA PRO A 320 4.29 -20.56 13.13
C PRO A 320 5.16 -19.39 13.62
N ALA A 321 6.30 -19.70 14.25
CA ALA A 321 7.26 -18.67 14.64
C ALA A 321 7.99 -18.07 13.41
N ARG A 322 8.10 -18.83 12.31
CA ARG A 322 8.69 -18.38 11.04
C ARG A 322 7.66 -17.61 10.23
N HIS A 323 7.78 -16.29 10.24
CA HIS A 323 6.83 -15.40 9.58
C HIS A 323 7.51 -14.11 9.11
N ARG A 324 6.91 -13.47 8.11
CA ARG A 324 7.23 -12.11 7.70
C ARG A 324 5.96 -11.33 7.46
N LEU A 325 5.86 -10.16 8.08
CA LEU A 325 4.84 -9.17 7.80
C LEU A 325 5.50 -7.95 7.19
N GLN A 326 4.91 -7.42 6.12
CA GLN A 326 5.41 -6.21 5.50
C GLN A 326 4.26 -5.33 5.02
N LEU A 327 4.31 -4.07 5.41
CA LEU A 327 3.42 -3.03 4.96
C LEU A 327 4.22 -2.02 4.12
N ARG A 328 3.82 -1.82 2.87
CA ARG A 328 4.50 -0.87 1.96
C ARG A 328 3.52 -0.12 1.08
N HIS A 329 3.97 1.00 0.52
CA HIS A 329 3.19 1.72 -0.48
C HIS A 329 3.00 0.87 -1.75
N ILE A 330 1.86 1.00 -2.44
CA ILE A 330 1.60 0.25 -3.68
C ILE A 330 2.58 0.59 -4.82
N GLU A 331 3.14 1.80 -4.80
CA GLU A 331 4.14 2.25 -5.79
C GLU A 331 5.55 1.71 -5.46
N GLY A 332 5.71 0.99 -4.36
CA GLY A 332 6.99 0.46 -3.89
C GLY A 332 7.68 1.37 -2.88
N GLY A 333 8.98 1.15 -2.68
CA GLY A 333 9.80 1.85 -1.68
C GLY A 333 10.06 1.04 -0.41
N ALA A 334 10.65 1.72 0.58
CA ALA A 334 10.90 1.15 1.90
C ALA A 334 9.57 0.83 2.60
N PRO A 335 9.52 -0.22 3.43
CA PRO A 335 8.31 -0.57 4.14
C PRO A 335 7.97 0.47 5.22
N TYR A 336 6.68 0.77 5.38
CA TYR A 336 6.17 1.50 6.54
C TYR A 336 6.32 0.66 7.81
N GLU A 337 6.16 -0.65 7.69
CA GLU A 337 6.32 -1.62 8.75
C GLU A 337 6.90 -2.92 8.20
N PHE A 338 7.84 -3.50 8.92
CA PHE A 338 8.45 -4.78 8.62
C PHE A 338 8.61 -5.57 9.91
N GLN A 339 8.19 -6.83 9.90
CA GLN A 339 8.41 -7.76 11.00
C GLN A 339 8.88 -9.09 10.41
N LEU A 340 9.93 -9.68 10.96
CA LEU A 340 10.47 -10.95 10.52
C LEU A 340 10.86 -11.79 11.74
N GLY A 341 10.18 -12.91 11.93
CA GLY A 341 10.62 -14.00 12.78
C GLY A 341 11.28 -15.08 11.93
N ASP A 342 12.52 -15.45 12.25
CA ASP A 342 13.23 -16.54 11.57
C ASP A 342 12.70 -17.94 11.99
N GLY A 343 11.86 -17.99 13.02
CA GLY A 343 11.27 -19.20 13.60
C GLY A 343 12.18 -19.99 14.53
N THR A 344 13.35 -19.44 14.88
CA THR A 344 14.32 -20.10 15.76
C THR A 344 14.84 -19.20 16.87
N ARG A 345 15.30 -17.99 16.54
CA ARG A 345 15.96 -17.11 17.50
C ARG A 345 15.88 -15.63 17.14
N ARG A 346 16.18 -15.25 15.90
CA ARG A 346 16.29 -13.83 15.54
C ARG A 346 14.94 -13.27 15.12
N PHE A 347 14.59 -12.17 15.75
CA PHE A 347 13.42 -11.38 15.43
C PHE A 347 13.87 -9.99 14.99
N TYR A 348 13.35 -9.52 13.87
CA TYR A 348 13.60 -8.18 13.35
C TYR A 348 12.28 -7.42 13.26
N TYR A 349 12.32 -6.15 13.62
CA TYR A 349 11.18 -5.25 13.45
C TYR A 349 11.67 -3.89 12.99
N ALA A 350 11.00 -3.31 12.00
CA ALA A 350 11.27 -1.97 11.52
C ALA A 350 9.98 -1.18 11.35
N LEU A 351 10.03 0.11 11.66
CA LEU A 351 8.89 1.01 11.55
C LEU A 351 9.30 2.39 11.06
N ASP A 352 8.61 2.89 10.04
CA ASP A 352 8.82 4.24 9.53
C ASP A 352 8.18 5.30 10.43
N GLY A 353 8.83 6.46 10.58
CA GLY A 353 8.36 7.55 11.44
C GLY A 353 7.01 8.15 11.02
N SER A 354 6.60 8.02 9.75
CA SER A 354 5.26 8.45 9.31
C SER A 354 4.14 7.53 9.81
N TYR A 355 4.45 6.24 10.00
CA TYR A 355 3.49 5.23 10.43
C TYR A 355 3.52 4.98 11.94
N ALA A 356 4.67 5.21 12.56
CA ALA A 356 4.93 5.16 14.01
C ALA A 356 3.77 5.68 14.90
N PRO A 357 3.21 6.88 14.67
CA PRO A 357 2.13 7.41 15.50
C PRO A 357 0.83 6.59 15.47
N THR A 358 0.63 5.74 14.46
CA THR A 358 -0.53 4.83 14.39
C THR A 358 -0.53 3.81 15.53
N LEU A 359 0.67 3.33 15.86
CA LEU A 359 0.88 2.23 16.79
C LEU A 359 1.30 2.74 18.17
N TYR A 360 2.21 3.71 18.21
CA TYR A 360 2.85 4.19 19.43
C TYR A 360 2.31 5.56 19.91
N GLY A 361 1.30 6.12 19.24
CA GLY A 361 0.76 7.43 19.58
C GLY A 361 1.84 8.52 19.57
N ASP A 362 1.88 9.33 20.62
CA ASP A 362 2.87 10.41 20.79
C ASP A 362 4.13 9.99 21.57
N LEU A 363 4.36 8.69 21.79
CA LEU A 363 5.58 8.23 22.45
C LEU A 363 6.83 8.65 21.64
N PRO A 364 7.93 9.06 22.31
CA PRO A 364 9.13 9.55 21.65
C PRO A 364 10.03 8.43 21.11
N ILE A 365 9.47 7.54 20.27
CA ILE A 365 10.22 6.52 19.53
C ILE A 365 11.22 7.15 18.56
N ARG A 366 12.24 6.40 18.16
CA ARG A 366 13.37 6.95 17.38
C ARG A 366 13.13 6.94 15.88
N ALA A 367 12.06 6.30 15.42
CA ALA A 367 11.66 6.29 14.02
C ALA A 367 11.40 7.72 13.50
N ALA A 368 12.04 8.07 12.38
CA ALA A 368 11.83 9.32 11.67
C ALA A 368 11.25 9.05 10.26
N PRO A 369 10.56 10.02 9.65
CA PRO A 369 9.99 9.81 8.31
C PRO A 369 11.07 9.49 7.27
N ASN A 370 10.93 8.38 6.54
CA ASN A 370 11.90 7.81 5.59
C ASN A 370 13.18 7.23 6.21
N GLU A 371 13.28 7.24 7.54
CA GLU A 371 14.39 6.70 8.32
C GLU A 371 13.80 5.72 9.35
N PRO A 372 13.41 4.51 8.90
CA PRO A 372 12.73 3.57 9.77
C PRO A 372 13.63 3.11 10.91
N GLU A 373 13.08 3.06 12.12
CA GLU A 373 13.79 2.49 13.25
C GLU A 373 13.78 0.97 13.13
N LEU A 374 14.96 0.39 12.90
CA LEU A 374 15.18 -1.06 12.84
C LEU A 374 15.72 -1.57 14.18
N VAL A 375 15.10 -2.63 14.70
CA VAL A 375 15.54 -3.36 15.89
C VAL A 375 15.69 -4.84 15.57
N MET A 376 16.61 -5.47 16.31
CA MET A 376 16.82 -6.91 16.27
C MET A 376 16.92 -7.43 17.69
N SER A 377 16.29 -8.56 17.93
CA SER A 377 16.11 -9.16 19.25
C SER A 377 16.24 -10.67 19.18
N LEU A 378 16.60 -11.27 20.31
CA LEU A 378 16.65 -12.72 20.44
C LEU A 378 15.38 -13.17 21.16
N LEU A 379 14.51 -13.87 20.45
CA LEU A 379 13.23 -14.34 20.93
C LEU A 379 13.11 -15.86 20.74
N SER A 380 12.49 -16.54 21.69
CA SER A 380 12.07 -17.94 21.52
C SER A 380 11.03 -18.07 20.41
N ALA A 381 10.79 -19.29 19.92
CA ALA A 381 9.77 -19.54 18.91
C ALA A 381 8.37 -19.09 19.40
N GLU A 382 8.05 -19.36 20.66
CA GLU A 382 6.78 -18.96 21.28
C GLU A 382 6.64 -17.43 21.33
N GLN A 383 7.72 -16.72 21.69
CA GLN A 383 7.73 -15.25 21.71
C GLN A 383 7.59 -14.65 20.30
N GLN A 384 8.22 -15.24 19.29
CA GLN A 384 8.05 -14.82 17.89
C GLN A 384 6.62 -15.05 17.40
N GLN A 385 6.01 -16.19 17.74
CA GLN A 385 4.61 -16.46 17.42
C GLN A 385 3.68 -15.47 18.15
N ALA A 386 3.94 -15.16 19.41
CA ALA A 386 3.20 -14.15 20.15
C ALA A 386 3.33 -12.76 19.49
N ALA A 387 4.52 -12.38 19.02
CA ALA A 387 4.73 -11.13 18.28
C ALA A 387 3.91 -11.08 16.98
N PHE A 388 3.86 -12.19 16.24
CA PHE A 388 3.02 -12.31 15.04
C PHE A 388 1.55 -12.08 15.36
N LEU A 389 1.01 -12.80 16.35
CA LEU A 389 -0.39 -12.71 16.74
C LEU A 389 -0.76 -11.32 17.28
N ALA A 390 0.10 -10.72 18.10
CA ALA A 390 -0.10 -9.37 18.62
C ALA A 390 -0.16 -8.34 17.48
N ARG A 391 0.72 -8.47 16.48
CA ARG A 391 0.76 -7.57 15.32
C ARG A 391 -0.55 -7.61 14.53
N LEU A 392 -1.12 -8.79 14.33
CA LEU A 392 -2.39 -8.99 13.62
C LEU A 392 -3.60 -8.31 14.30
N GLN A 393 -3.49 -7.88 15.55
CA GLN A 393 -4.54 -7.16 16.26
C GLN A 393 -4.39 -5.62 16.21
N THR A 394 -3.40 -5.10 15.48
CA THR A 394 -3.11 -3.65 15.45
C THR A 394 -2.95 -3.10 14.02
N GLY A 395 -3.16 -1.80 13.83
CA GLY A 395 -2.99 -1.13 12.55
C GLY A 395 -3.86 -1.72 11.41
N PRO A 396 -3.40 -1.69 10.15
CA PRO A 396 -4.10 -2.30 9.02
C PRO A 396 -4.31 -3.81 9.17
N TRP A 397 -3.46 -4.51 9.93
CA TRP A 397 -3.59 -5.94 10.13
C TRP A 397 -4.86 -6.32 10.90
N ALA A 398 -5.37 -5.40 11.72
CA ALA A 398 -6.60 -5.60 12.50
C ALA A 398 -7.90 -5.48 11.67
N ILE A 399 -7.85 -4.96 10.43
CA ILE A 399 -9.06 -4.68 9.63
C ILE A 399 -9.93 -5.93 9.47
N VAL A 400 -9.32 -7.04 9.04
CA VAL A 400 -10.04 -8.30 8.79
C VAL A 400 -10.62 -8.89 10.09
N PRO A 401 -9.85 -9.12 11.17
CA PRO A 401 -10.42 -9.67 12.39
C PRO A 401 -11.46 -8.74 13.04
N MET A 402 -11.34 -7.41 12.91
CA MET A 402 -12.36 -6.48 13.40
C MET A 402 -13.69 -6.65 12.65
N TYR A 403 -13.65 -6.75 11.32
CA TYR A 403 -14.86 -6.99 10.54
C TYR A 403 -15.48 -8.36 10.79
N LEU A 404 -14.66 -9.39 10.95
CA LEU A 404 -15.15 -10.73 11.26
C LEU A 404 -15.84 -10.80 12.62
N ARG A 405 -15.33 -10.07 13.64
CA ARG A 405 -16.00 -9.97 14.95
C ARG A 405 -17.35 -9.27 14.83
N GLN A 406 -17.41 -8.14 14.11
CA GLN A 406 -18.68 -7.47 13.84
C GLN A 406 -19.66 -8.37 13.09
N ALA A 407 -19.19 -9.12 12.10
CA ALA A 407 -20.03 -10.06 11.35
C ALA A 407 -20.61 -11.17 12.26
N ALA A 408 -19.83 -11.67 13.21
CA ALA A 408 -20.27 -12.73 14.13
C ALA A 408 -21.36 -12.25 15.10
N GLU A 409 -21.36 -10.97 15.43
CA GLU A 409 -22.32 -10.34 16.35
C GLU A 409 -23.49 -9.67 15.60
N ALA A 410 -23.43 -9.59 14.26
CA ALA A 410 -24.39 -8.84 13.47
C ALA A 410 -25.76 -9.56 13.39
N PRO A 411 -26.86 -8.92 13.84
CA PRO A 411 -28.20 -9.51 13.76
C PRO A 411 -28.72 -9.60 12.32
N ASP A 412 -28.14 -8.83 11.39
CA ASP A 412 -28.50 -8.79 9.98
C ASP A 412 -27.50 -9.52 9.08
N LEU A 413 -26.67 -10.41 9.64
CA LEU A 413 -25.74 -11.25 8.89
C LEU A 413 -26.49 -12.10 7.86
N ARG A 414 -26.15 -11.93 6.59
CA ARG A 414 -26.75 -12.65 5.46
C ARG A 414 -25.70 -13.25 4.56
N LEU A 415 -26.01 -14.41 3.99
CA LEU A 415 -25.28 -14.96 2.86
C LEU A 415 -25.98 -14.52 1.57
N LEU A 416 -25.32 -13.69 0.77
CA LEU A 416 -25.89 -13.16 -0.47
C LEU A 416 -25.74 -14.10 -1.67
N GLY A 417 -24.75 -15.00 -1.62
CA GLY A 417 -24.50 -15.97 -2.67
C GLY A 417 -23.03 -16.33 -2.79
N GLN A 418 -22.71 -16.94 -3.93
CA GLN A 418 -21.35 -17.38 -4.25
C GLN A 418 -20.87 -16.65 -5.50
N GLN A 419 -19.59 -16.27 -5.49
CA GLN A 419 -18.92 -15.67 -6.61
C GLN A 419 -17.54 -16.29 -6.78
N ARG A 420 -17.13 -16.50 -8.04
CA ARG A 420 -15.75 -16.88 -8.33
C ARG A 420 -14.87 -15.63 -8.35
N ILE A 421 -13.86 -15.59 -7.47
CA ILE A 421 -12.84 -14.53 -7.39
C ILE A 421 -11.51 -15.14 -7.81
N GLY A 422 -11.10 -14.85 -9.05
CA GLY A 422 -9.96 -15.52 -9.69
C GLY A 422 -10.20 -17.02 -9.82
N ASN A 423 -9.35 -17.83 -9.19
CA ASN A 423 -9.47 -19.29 -9.19
C ASN A 423 -10.26 -19.85 -8.00
N ARG A 424 -10.67 -19.01 -7.04
CA ARG A 424 -11.33 -19.43 -5.80
C ARG A 424 -12.83 -19.19 -5.86
N LEU A 425 -13.61 -20.11 -5.28
CA LEU A 425 -15.02 -19.91 -5.01
C LEU A 425 -15.16 -19.21 -3.66
N ALA A 426 -15.81 -18.05 -3.66
CA ALA A 426 -16.02 -17.21 -2.50
C ALA A 426 -17.51 -17.11 -2.18
N TYR A 427 -17.85 -17.11 -0.90
CA TYR A 427 -19.17 -16.84 -0.37
C TYR A 427 -19.22 -15.39 0.06
N ILE A 428 -20.24 -14.65 -0.38
CA ILE A 428 -20.41 -13.23 -0.06
C ILE A 428 -21.31 -13.12 1.15
N VAL A 429 -20.74 -12.77 2.29
CA VAL A 429 -21.51 -12.42 3.49
C VAL A 429 -21.71 -10.91 3.55
N SER A 430 -22.88 -10.48 4.02
CA SER A 430 -23.20 -9.07 4.21
C SER A 430 -23.77 -8.80 5.59
N PHE A 431 -23.39 -7.67 6.17
CA PHE A 431 -23.90 -7.20 7.46
C PHE A 431 -23.70 -5.69 7.56
N ARG A 432 -24.42 -5.04 8.46
CA ARG A 432 -24.14 -3.63 8.80
C ARG A 432 -23.11 -3.55 9.91
N GLY A 433 -22.13 -2.67 9.74
CA GLY A 433 -21.05 -2.49 10.70
C GLY A 433 -20.51 -1.06 10.72
N ILE A 434 -19.48 -0.86 11.53
CA ILE A 434 -18.68 0.35 11.61
C ILE A 434 -17.32 0.06 10.98
N SER A 435 -16.87 0.95 10.10
CA SER A 435 -15.58 0.76 9.45
C SER A 435 -14.41 0.87 10.44
N PRO A 436 -13.51 -0.12 10.52
CA PRO A 436 -12.26 -0.03 11.28
C PRO A 436 -11.34 1.10 10.83
N LEU A 437 -11.53 1.62 9.62
CA LEU A 437 -10.74 2.70 9.03
C LEU A 437 -11.35 4.10 9.26
N ASP A 438 -12.53 4.15 9.86
CA ASP A 438 -13.24 5.41 10.09
C ASP A 438 -13.09 5.88 11.55
N LEU A 439 -13.88 6.89 11.91
CA LEU A 439 -13.93 7.43 13.26
C LEU A 439 -14.45 6.37 14.27
N PRO A 440 -14.31 6.62 15.58
CA PRO A 440 -14.92 5.78 16.60
C PRO A 440 -16.44 5.59 16.41
N PRO A 441 -17.01 4.45 16.87
CA PRO A 441 -18.40 4.05 16.60
C PRO A 441 -19.47 5.09 16.91
N GLU A 442 -19.26 5.93 17.92
CA GLU A 442 -20.20 6.96 18.36
C GLU A 442 -20.29 8.14 17.39
N THR A 443 -19.27 8.31 16.54
CA THR A 443 -19.18 9.39 15.54
C THR A 443 -19.30 8.86 14.11
N ALA A 444 -19.01 7.58 13.89
CA ALA A 444 -19.01 6.98 12.57
C ALA A 444 -20.42 6.61 12.08
N GLU A 445 -20.64 6.75 10.77
CA GLU A 445 -21.85 6.23 10.14
C GLU A 445 -21.72 4.72 9.90
N SER A 446 -22.84 4.00 10.05
CA SER A 446 -22.89 2.58 9.72
C SER A 446 -22.80 2.37 8.20
N VAL A 447 -21.97 1.41 7.81
CA VAL A 447 -21.78 0.99 6.42
C VAL A 447 -22.32 -0.42 6.21
N LEU A 448 -22.83 -0.69 5.00
CA LEU A 448 -23.10 -2.07 4.59
C LEU A 448 -21.79 -2.69 4.15
N VAL A 449 -21.38 -3.77 4.81
CA VAL A 449 -20.15 -4.50 4.53
C VAL A 449 -20.47 -5.69 3.67
N LEU A 450 -19.70 -5.88 2.60
CA LEU A 450 -19.68 -7.09 1.77
C LEU A 450 -18.31 -7.75 1.94
N MET A 451 -18.30 -8.95 2.51
CA MET A 451 -17.09 -9.72 2.73
C MET A 451 -17.13 -11.02 1.93
N ALA A 452 -16.10 -11.26 1.12
CA ALA A 452 -15.95 -12.48 0.37
C ALA A 452 -15.04 -13.46 1.13
N ILE A 453 -15.60 -14.58 1.57
CA ILE A 453 -14.91 -15.62 2.35
C ILE A 453 -14.79 -16.89 1.51
N SER A 454 -13.59 -17.46 1.41
CA SER A 454 -13.37 -18.76 0.79
C SER A 454 -14.06 -19.86 1.61
N GLY A 455 -14.93 -20.63 0.97
CA GLY A 455 -15.64 -21.72 1.64
C GLY A 455 -14.76 -22.92 2.00
N GLN A 456 -13.56 -23.02 1.43
CA GLN A 456 -12.64 -24.13 1.70
C GLN A 456 -11.86 -23.90 3.01
N ASP A 457 -11.15 -22.78 3.09
CA ASP A 457 -10.13 -22.50 4.11
C ASP A 457 -10.45 -21.30 5.02
N GLY A 458 -11.65 -20.71 4.90
CA GLY A 458 -12.06 -19.55 5.72
C GLY A 458 -11.30 -18.25 5.41
N HIS A 459 -10.51 -18.23 4.34
CA HIS A 459 -9.71 -17.08 3.96
C HIS A 459 -10.59 -15.92 3.48
N VAL A 460 -10.40 -14.73 4.04
CA VAL A 460 -11.05 -13.51 3.60
C VAL A 460 -10.36 -12.95 2.34
N LEU A 461 -11.05 -13.01 1.21
CA LEU A 461 -10.52 -12.63 -0.11
C LEU A 461 -10.72 -11.14 -0.40
N SER A 462 -11.83 -10.56 0.05
CA SER A 462 -12.06 -9.12 -0.05
C SER A 462 -13.08 -8.62 0.95
N ILE A 463 -12.96 -7.34 1.31
CA ILE A 463 -13.92 -6.60 2.10
C ILE A 463 -14.20 -5.29 1.36
N THR A 464 -15.47 -5.05 1.06
CA THR A 464 -15.96 -3.85 0.40
C THR A 464 -17.02 -3.21 1.28
N GLU A 465 -16.90 -1.91 1.49
CA GLU A 465 -17.89 -1.11 2.18
C GLU A 465 -18.77 -0.40 1.14
N LEU A 466 -20.06 -0.35 1.39
CA LEU A 466 -21.02 0.46 0.65
C LEU A 466 -21.45 1.62 1.54
N VAL A 467 -21.03 2.83 1.17
CA VAL A 467 -21.27 4.07 1.90
C VAL A 467 -22.44 4.82 1.28
N GLY A 468 -23.38 5.23 2.13
CA GLY A 468 -24.59 5.95 1.74
C GLY A 468 -25.88 5.18 2.07
N PRO A 469 -27.04 5.88 2.10
CA PRO A 469 -28.30 5.29 2.52
C PRO A 469 -28.75 4.14 1.61
N SER A 470 -29.45 3.17 2.18
CA SER A 470 -30.00 2.06 1.42
C SER A 470 -31.14 2.55 0.53
N GLY A 471 -31.08 2.24 -0.77
CA GLY A 471 -32.07 2.69 -1.76
C GLY A 471 -31.68 3.98 -2.51
N SER A 472 -30.52 4.57 -2.22
CA SER A 472 -29.92 5.67 -3.00
C SER A 472 -28.61 5.24 -3.67
N THR A 473 -27.96 6.14 -4.41
CA THR A 473 -26.61 5.92 -4.93
C THR A 473 -25.64 5.69 -3.76
N GLN A 474 -25.05 4.50 -3.71
CA GLN A 474 -24.01 4.15 -2.73
C GLN A 474 -22.64 4.19 -3.40
N THR A 475 -21.63 4.70 -2.69
CA THR A 475 -20.24 4.65 -3.14
C THR A 475 -19.57 3.41 -2.55
N SER A 476 -18.82 2.68 -3.37
CA SER A 476 -18.12 1.49 -2.91
C SER A 476 -16.65 1.81 -2.59
N ARG A 477 -16.18 1.30 -1.45
CA ARG A 477 -14.79 1.41 -0.99
C ARG A 477 -14.23 0.02 -0.70
N VAL A 478 -13.20 -0.38 -1.42
CA VAL A 478 -12.48 -1.64 -1.14
C VAL A 478 -11.43 -1.37 -0.08
N VAL A 479 -11.54 -2.05 1.07
CA VAL A 479 -10.67 -1.83 2.23
C VAL A 479 -9.70 -2.97 2.49
N TRP A 480 -10.00 -4.15 1.93
CA TRP A 480 -9.11 -5.29 1.93
C TRP A 480 -9.36 -6.10 0.66
N ARG A 481 -8.32 -6.47 -0.08
CA ARG A 481 -8.44 -7.32 -1.28
C ARG A 481 -7.20 -8.15 -1.49
N LEU A 482 -7.36 -9.46 -1.59
CA LEU A 482 -6.31 -10.37 -2.02
C LEU A 482 -5.91 -10.06 -3.47
N ALA A 483 -4.65 -9.65 -3.65
CA ALA A 483 -4.06 -9.38 -4.96
C ALA A 483 -3.23 -10.57 -5.46
N GLU A 484 -2.57 -11.30 -4.55
CA GLU A 484 -1.69 -12.40 -4.88
C GLU A 484 -1.70 -13.45 -3.77
N PHE A 485 -1.66 -14.73 -4.13
CA PHE A 485 -1.46 -15.84 -3.20
C PHE A 485 -0.61 -16.90 -3.86
N ASN A 486 0.51 -17.28 -3.23
CA ASN A 486 1.42 -18.28 -3.76
C ASN A 486 1.90 -19.22 -2.65
N TRP A 487 2.23 -20.45 -3.05
CA TRP A 487 2.99 -21.38 -2.23
C TRP A 487 4.48 -21.18 -2.45
N LEU A 488 5.27 -21.22 -1.38
CA LEU A 488 6.72 -21.22 -1.45
C LEU A 488 7.20 -22.66 -1.36
N VAL A 489 7.73 -23.16 -2.47
CA VAL A 489 8.09 -24.59 -2.61
C VAL A 489 9.60 -24.80 -2.77
N SER A 490 10.35 -23.78 -3.19
CA SER A 490 11.80 -23.90 -3.33
C SER A 490 12.54 -23.35 -2.10
N SER A 491 13.67 -23.97 -1.76
CA SER A 491 14.53 -23.51 -0.67
C SER A 491 15.05 -22.09 -0.87
N GLU A 492 15.19 -21.65 -2.13
CA GLU A 492 15.58 -20.28 -2.47
C GLU A 492 14.45 -19.29 -2.16
N GLN A 493 13.21 -19.58 -2.57
CA GLN A 493 12.04 -18.75 -2.22
C GLN A 493 11.88 -18.60 -0.71
N ILE A 494 12.04 -19.71 0.02
CA ILE A 494 11.96 -19.73 1.48
C ILE A 494 13.08 -18.88 2.09
N ARG A 495 14.30 -18.99 1.58
CA ARG A 495 15.44 -18.18 2.03
C ARG A 495 15.20 -16.70 1.75
N ASP A 496 14.73 -16.33 0.57
CA ASP A 496 14.41 -14.95 0.19
C ASP A 496 13.31 -14.34 1.06
N ALA A 497 12.35 -15.17 1.49
CA ALA A 497 11.25 -14.74 2.34
C ALA A 497 11.69 -14.48 3.78
N PHE A 498 12.49 -15.38 4.36
CA PHE A 498 12.76 -15.41 5.82
C PHE A 498 14.19 -15.08 6.24
N THR A 499 15.10 -14.78 5.31
CA THR A 499 16.45 -14.30 5.62
C THR A 499 16.46 -12.79 5.57
N PHE A 500 16.84 -12.14 6.67
CA PHE A 500 16.76 -10.69 6.82
C PHE A 500 17.47 -9.94 5.68
N GLU A 501 18.69 -10.34 5.32
CA GLU A 501 19.52 -9.70 4.30
C GLU A 501 18.87 -9.73 2.90
N ARG A 502 17.98 -10.69 2.64
CA ARG A 502 17.23 -10.80 1.38
C ARG A 502 15.83 -10.20 1.48
N ALA A 503 15.24 -10.25 2.66
CA ALA A 503 13.89 -9.78 2.93
C ALA A 503 13.83 -8.25 3.06
N TRP A 504 14.84 -7.64 3.68
CA TRP A 504 14.89 -6.22 3.97
C TRP A 504 15.20 -5.40 2.71
N ASN A 505 14.30 -4.47 2.39
CA ASN A 505 14.42 -3.55 1.26
C ASN A 505 14.37 -2.07 1.71
N GLY A 506 14.53 -1.80 3.00
CA GLY A 506 14.54 -0.45 3.56
C GLY A 506 15.94 0.17 3.64
N ARG A 507 16.00 1.43 4.09
CA ARG A 507 17.23 2.25 4.11
C ARG A 507 18.07 2.12 5.38
N ALA A 508 17.56 1.49 6.43
CA ALA A 508 18.30 1.35 7.69
C ALA A 508 19.52 0.44 7.51
N GLU A 509 20.67 0.87 8.04
CA GLU A 509 21.91 0.11 8.03
C GLU A 509 21.78 -1.16 8.88
N THR A 510 22.29 -2.27 8.35
CA THR A 510 22.20 -3.59 8.96
C THR A 510 23.50 -3.99 9.67
N GLU A 511 24.61 -3.31 9.37
CA GLU A 511 25.92 -3.58 9.94
C GLU A 511 25.93 -3.21 11.43
N GLY A 512 26.25 -4.19 12.30
CA GLY A 512 26.44 -3.93 13.72
C GLY A 512 25.16 -3.80 14.57
N LEU A 513 23.99 -4.20 14.07
CA LEU A 513 22.78 -4.29 14.92
C LEU A 513 23.05 -5.27 16.08
N ALA A 514 23.24 -4.74 17.28
CA ALA A 514 23.35 -5.54 18.48
C ALA A 514 21.96 -6.02 18.92
N PRO A 515 21.79 -7.29 19.32
CA PRO A 515 20.51 -7.75 19.81
C PRO A 515 20.10 -6.97 21.06
N GLN A 516 18.86 -6.48 21.07
CA GLN A 516 18.30 -5.74 22.20
C GLN A 516 17.20 -6.56 22.87
N PRO A 517 17.16 -6.59 24.22
CA PRO A 517 16.10 -7.28 24.94
C PRO A 517 14.76 -6.61 24.66
N LEU A 518 13.75 -7.42 24.35
CA LEU A 518 12.36 -6.99 24.22
C LEU A 518 11.63 -7.30 25.50
N VAL A 519 10.81 -6.36 25.93
CA VAL A 519 9.99 -6.56 27.12
C VAL A 519 8.63 -7.14 26.73
N ASP A 520 8.07 -6.66 25.62
CA ASP A 520 6.81 -7.15 25.09
C ASP A 520 6.95 -7.40 23.58
N PRO A 521 6.73 -8.64 23.09
CA PRO A 521 6.76 -8.96 21.67
C PRO A 521 5.75 -8.18 20.82
N GLY A 522 4.65 -7.69 21.42
CA GLY A 522 3.68 -6.80 20.78
C GLY A 522 4.19 -5.38 20.55
N TRP A 523 5.24 -4.97 21.27
CA TRP A 523 5.79 -3.61 21.24
C TRP A 523 7.31 -3.57 20.97
N PRO A 524 7.78 -4.01 19.78
CA PRO A 524 9.20 -4.24 19.55
C PRO A 524 10.11 -3.00 19.67
N LEU A 525 9.56 -1.78 19.56
CA LEU A 525 10.36 -0.55 19.70
C LEU A 525 10.54 -0.10 21.16
N LEU A 526 9.85 -0.72 22.12
CA LEU A 526 10.01 -0.41 23.54
C LEU A 526 11.26 -1.15 24.07
N ARG A 527 12.42 -0.50 23.91
CA ARG A 527 13.73 -1.00 24.36
C ARG A 527 13.91 -0.74 25.86
N ALA A 528 14.35 -1.74 26.64
CA ALA A 528 14.99 -1.75 27.99
C ALA A 528 14.82 -0.58 29.00
N ASN A 529 13.82 0.27 28.82
CA ASN A 529 13.61 1.53 29.51
C ASN A 529 12.33 1.49 30.33
N ILE A 530 12.03 0.30 30.85
CA ILE A 530 10.87 0.07 31.70
C ILE A 530 11.28 0.29 33.12
N ILE A 531 10.40 0.96 33.83
CA ILE A 531 10.58 1.24 35.24
C ILE A 531 9.85 0.16 36.01
N GLU A 532 10.59 -0.50 36.89
CA GLU A 532 9.99 -1.46 37.82
C GLU A 532 8.94 -0.76 38.67
N PRO A 533 7.78 -1.37 38.91
CA PRO A 533 6.72 -0.76 39.72
C PRO A 533 7.21 -0.35 41.12
N ALA A 534 8.12 -1.13 41.71
CA ALA A 534 8.72 -0.82 43.01
C ALA A 534 9.54 0.50 43.00
N GLN A 535 10.02 0.93 41.84
CA GLN A 535 10.73 2.20 41.70
C GLN A 535 9.78 3.40 41.68
N LEU A 536 8.49 3.23 41.41
CA LEU A 536 7.47 4.30 41.44
C LEU A 536 7.47 5.05 42.78
N ALA A 537 7.63 4.33 43.89
CA ALA A 537 7.67 4.92 45.24
C ALA A 537 8.87 5.87 45.46
N HIS A 538 9.88 5.80 44.61
CA HIS A 538 11.13 6.57 44.70
C HIS A 538 11.26 7.64 43.61
N VAL A 539 10.26 7.78 42.74
CA VAL A 539 10.26 8.81 41.69
C VAL A 539 9.82 10.15 42.29
N SER A 540 10.70 11.14 42.25
CA SER A 540 10.45 12.51 42.75
C SER A 540 9.57 13.37 41.84
N GLU A 541 9.18 12.84 40.67
CA GLU A 541 8.43 13.55 39.63
C GLU A 541 6.91 13.37 39.81
N GLN A 542 6.16 14.46 39.65
CA GLN A 542 4.70 14.46 39.71
C GLN A 542 4.11 14.07 38.35
N PHE A 543 4.16 12.78 38.00
CA PHE A 543 3.36 12.27 36.88
C PHE A 543 2.02 11.70 37.39
N VAL A 544 1.11 11.47 36.45
CA VAL A 544 -0.31 11.26 36.70
C VAL A 544 -0.72 9.92 36.07
N LEU A 545 -1.46 9.11 36.82
CA LEU A 545 -2.01 7.83 36.36
C LEU A 545 -3.52 7.78 36.63
N PRO A 546 -4.27 6.89 35.96
CA PRO A 546 -5.62 6.57 36.37
C PRO A 546 -5.62 6.03 37.81
N ALA A 547 -6.47 6.59 38.68
CA ALA A 547 -6.58 6.17 40.08
C ALA A 547 -6.96 4.69 40.23
N THR A 548 -7.72 4.16 39.27
CA THR A 548 -8.06 2.74 39.13
C THR A 548 -7.71 2.27 37.73
N LEU A 549 -7.35 0.99 37.58
CA LEU A 549 -7.06 0.41 36.28
C LEU A 549 -8.31 0.51 35.36
N PRO A 550 -8.18 1.04 34.13
CA PRO A 550 -9.30 1.11 33.20
C PRO A 550 -9.87 -0.28 32.85
N VAL A 551 -11.19 -0.37 32.69
CA VAL A 551 -11.88 -1.64 32.41
C VAL A 551 -11.41 -2.26 31.09
N GLY A 552 -11.03 -3.54 31.15
CA GLY A 552 -10.57 -4.31 29.99
C GLY A 552 -9.06 -4.21 29.71
N ILE A 553 -8.31 -3.53 30.57
CA ILE A 553 -6.84 -3.56 30.55
C ILE A 553 -6.34 -4.79 31.31
N GLU A 554 -5.36 -5.47 30.72
CA GLU A 554 -4.77 -6.71 31.25
C GLU A 554 -3.31 -6.49 31.67
N GLN A 555 -2.64 -5.48 31.12
CA GLN A 555 -1.23 -5.21 31.33
C GLN A 555 -0.94 -3.71 31.24
N ALA A 556 0.04 -3.25 32.01
CA ALA A 556 0.55 -1.90 32.00
C ALA A 556 2.09 -1.89 31.92
N VAL A 557 2.66 -0.87 31.28
CA VAL A 557 4.10 -0.71 31.13
C VAL A 557 4.46 0.76 31.35
N LEU A 558 5.36 1.02 32.31
CA LEU A 558 5.92 2.34 32.56
C LEU A 558 7.14 2.57 31.67
N LEU A 559 7.24 3.74 31.05
CA LEU A 559 8.22 4.02 30.01
C LEU A 559 9.10 5.23 30.34
N ARG A 560 10.40 5.06 30.12
CA ARG A 560 11.45 6.09 30.17
C ARG A 560 12.24 6.12 28.86
N LEU A 561 11.59 6.45 27.76
CA LEU A 561 12.18 6.30 26.43
C LEU A 561 13.31 7.30 26.12
N ARG A 562 13.34 8.45 26.80
CA ARG A 562 14.30 9.55 26.62
C ARG A 562 14.48 10.27 27.96
N GLY A 563 15.74 10.59 28.30
CA GLY A 563 16.08 11.29 29.54
C GLY A 563 16.04 10.37 30.78
N SER A 564 16.14 10.98 31.95
CA SER A 564 16.11 10.30 33.25
C SER A 564 14.70 10.12 33.81
N THR A 565 13.70 10.76 33.19
CA THR A 565 12.34 10.98 33.70
C THR A 565 11.34 9.99 33.10
N ILE A 566 10.23 9.71 33.79
CA ILE A 566 9.13 8.94 33.18
C ILE A 566 8.50 9.80 32.10
N ASN A 567 8.37 9.26 30.89
CA ASN A 567 7.81 10.01 29.77
C ASN A 567 6.61 9.34 29.09
N GLY A 568 6.21 8.16 29.55
CA GLY A 568 4.91 7.60 29.18
C GLY A 568 4.51 6.34 29.93
N VAL A 569 3.26 5.93 29.71
CA VAL A 569 2.68 4.69 30.21
C VAL A 569 1.83 4.07 29.12
N LEU A 570 1.96 2.78 28.93
CA LEU A 570 1.18 1.99 27.98
C LEU A 570 0.31 1.01 28.76
N TYR A 571 -0.99 1.03 28.50
CA TYR A 571 -1.95 0.06 28.99
C TYR A 571 -2.50 -0.74 27.81
N THR A 572 -2.50 -2.05 27.94
CA THR A 572 -2.94 -2.98 26.90
C THR A 572 -3.89 -4.01 27.47
N GLY A 573 -4.89 -4.37 26.69
CA GLY A 573 -5.77 -5.50 26.93
C GLY A 573 -6.44 -5.92 25.64
N ARG A 574 -7.36 -6.88 25.72
CA ARG A 574 -8.05 -7.38 24.53
C ARG A 574 -8.84 -6.27 23.82
N ASN A 575 -8.39 -5.90 22.62
CA ASN A 575 -8.93 -4.81 21.80
C ASN A 575 -8.93 -3.41 22.44
N LYS A 576 -8.30 -3.23 23.61
CA LYS A 576 -8.20 -1.95 24.29
C LYS A 576 -6.75 -1.54 24.44
N ARG A 577 -6.47 -0.30 24.09
CA ARG A 577 -5.15 0.31 24.24
C ARG A 577 -5.29 1.74 24.73
N LEU A 578 -4.47 2.11 25.71
CA LEU A 578 -4.34 3.47 26.19
C LEU A 578 -2.86 3.82 26.35
N ILE A 579 -2.44 4.91 25.73
CA ILE A 579 -1.07 5.43 25.78
C ILE A 579 -1.13 6.81 26.41
N LEU A 580 -0.43 6.99 27.52
CA LEU A 580 -0.17 8.29 28.14
C LEU A 580 1.25 8.70 27.82
N THR A 581 1.44 9.92 27.33
CA THR A 581 2.75 10.53 27.14
C THR A 581 2.80 11.84 27.92
N PHE A 582 3.81 11.99 28.76
CA PHE A 582 3.96 13.15 29.64
C PHE A 582 4.76 14.28 28.97
N ASP A 583 4.55 15.49 29.46
CA ASP A 583 5.17 16.74 29.02
C ASP A 583 5.05 17.00 27.52
N ARG A 584 3.96 16.50 26.93
CA ARG A 584 3.66 16.61 25.51
C ARG A 584 2.19 16.91 25.32
N ILE A 585 1.89 17.73 24.31
CA ILE A 585 0.53 17.97 23.84
C ILE A 585 0.48 17.48 22.40
N PRO A 586 -0.51 16.63 22.05
CA PRO A 586 -0.69 16.20 20.67
C PRO A 586 -1.11 17.39 19.82
N ASP A 587 -0.67 17.42 18.56
CA ASP A 587 -1.19 18.39 17.59
C ASP A 587 -2.65 18.04 17.29
N ILE A 588 -3.56 18.75 17.96
CA ILE A 588 -5.02 18.66 17.83
C ILE A 588 -5.52 19.95 17.21
N ASP A 589 -6.45 19.81 16.26
CA ASP A 589 -7.09 20.92 15.57
C ASP A 589 -7.64 21.96 16.56
N SER A 590 -7.31 23.23 16.35
CA SER A 590 -7.80 24.34 17.18
C SER A 590 -9.33 24.48 17.17
N THR A 591 -10.02 23.87 16.20
CA THR A 591 -11.48 23.86 16.12
C THR A 591 -12.13 22.85 17.07
N VAL A 592 -11.39 21.88 17.60
CA VAL A 592 -11.90 20.92 18.58
C VAL A 592 -12.23 21.67 19.88
N PRO A 593 -13.48 21.58 20.39
CA PRO A 593 -13.89 22.31 21.57
C PRO A 593 -13.08 21.88 22.79
N THR A 594 -12.86 22.83 23.68
CA THR A 594 -12.23 22.57 24.97
C THR A 594 -13.32 22.25 25.98
N GLU A 595 -13.18 21.09 26.63
CA GLU A 595 -14.02 20.63 27.73
C GLU A 595 -13.26 20.75 29.05
N VAL A 596 -13.97 20.89 30.17
CA VAL A 596 -13.40 20.78 31.52
C VAL A 596 -13.91 19.49 32.14
N ILE A 597 -12.99 18.60 32.51
CA ILE A 597 -13.27 17.29 33.11
C ILE A 597 -12.53 17.22 34.44
N ASP A 598 -13.27 17.29 35.55
CA ASP A 598 -12.70 17.44 36.90
C ASP A 598 -11.70 18.61 36.97
N ARG A 599 -10.42 18.33 37.22
CA ARG A 599 -9.32 19.31 37.31
C ARG A 599 -8.61 19.57 35.98
N TRP A 600 -9.10 19.01 34.88
CA TRP A 600 -8.41 18.99 33.59
C TRP A 600 -9.15 19.82 32.55
N ARG A 601 -8.38 20.60 31.79
CA ARG A 601 -8.79 21.18 30.52
C ARG A 601 -8.41 20.22 29.40
N VAL A 602 -9.38 19.83 28.60
CA VAL A 602 -9.28 18.69 27.70
C VAL A 602 -9.76 19.04 26.29
N ARG A 603 -9.05 18.58 25.27
CA ARG A 603 -9.54 18.54 23.89
C ARG A 603 -9.50 17.10 23.40
N ILE A 604 -10.65 16.56 22.99
CA ILE A 604 -10.80 15.17 22.53
C ILE A 604 -11.11 15.18 21.03
N GLU A 605 -10.16 14.70 20.22
CA GLU A 605 -10.32 14.56 18.77
C GLU A 605 -10.61 13.09 18.42
N PRO A 606 -11.79 12.76 17.87
CA PRO A 606 -11.99 11.47 17.24
C PRO A 606 -11.15 11.40 15.96
N VAL A 607 -10.36 10.34 15.82
CA VAL A 607 -9.49 10.13 14.66
C VAL A 607 -9.75 8.78 13.99
N ARG A 608 -9.43 8.71 12.70
CA ARG A 608 -9.59 7.48 11.91
C ARG A 608 -8.76 6.33 12.49
N GLY A 609 -9.24 5.11 12.28
CA GLY A 609 -8.67 3.92 12.92
C GLY A 609 -9.33 3.60 14.27
N GLN A 610 -10.56 4.09 14.51
CA GLN A 610 -11.31 3.92 15.76
C GLN A 610 -10.53 4.33 17.00
N ARG A 611 -9.95 5.54 16.94
CA ARG A 611 -9.09 6.08 18.00
C ARG A 611 -9.55 7.45 18.47
N TYR A 612 -9.13 7.80 19.68
CA TYR A 612 -9.23 9.17 20.20
C TYR A 612 -7.82 9.68 20.52
N ARG A 613 -7.56 10.92 20.12
CA ARG A 613 -6.38 11.69 20.54
C ARG A 613 -6.82 12.79 21.48
N VAL A 614 -6.12 12.93 22.60
CA VAL A 614 -6.55 13.83 23.66
C VAL A 614 -5.37 14.67 24.14
N ALA A 615 -5.58 15.98 24.16
CA ALA A 615 -4.72 16.94 24.85
C ALA A 615 -5.30 17.21 26.23
N ILE A 616 -4.51 16.99 27.28
CA ILE A 616 -4.91 17.20 28.67
C ILE A 616 -3.94 18.20 29.30
N GLU A 617 -4.49 19.26 29.88
CA GLU A 617 -3.77 20.31 30.59
C GLU A 617 -4.45 20.57 31.95
N PRO A 618 -3.71 21.00 32.98
CA PRO A 618 -4.33 21.37 34.26
C PRO A 618 -5.24 22.60 34.09
N ASP A 619 -6.41 22.57 34.74
CA ASP A 619 -7.33 23.72 34.78
C ASP A 619 -6.95 24.70 35.89
N SER A 620 -5.75 25.30 35.80
CA SER A 620 -5.26 26.29 36.75
C SER A 620 -5.08 27.67 36.10
N ALA A 621 -5.39 28.73 36.86
CA ALA A 621 -5.08 30.11 36.45
C ALA A 621 -3.55 30.29 36.36
N SER A 622 -3.12 30.93 35.27
CA SER A 622 -1.73 31.12 34.84
C SER A 622 -0.71 31.27 35.98
N GLY A 623 0.16 30.27 36.18
CA GLY A 623 1.29 30.35 37.10
C GLY A 623 1.93 29.01 37.47
N ASN A 624 1.12 27.95 37.64
CA ASN A 624 1.63 26.59 37.86
C ASN A 624 1.56 25.80 36.54
N ALA A 625 2.71 25.61 35.89
CA ALA A 625 2.84 24.70 34.76
C ALA A 625 2.73 23.24 35.26
N GLY A 626 1.51 22.76 35.50
CA GLY A 626 1.27 21.35 35.80
C GLY A 626 1.52 20.47 34.57
N THR A 627 1.60 19.16 34.81
CA THR A 627 1.95 18.14 33.80
C THR A 627 0.98 18.17 32.62
N ARG A 628 1.53 18.29 31.41
CA ARG A 628 0.79 18.20 30.14
C ARG A 628 0.79 16.75 29.68
N ILE A 629 -0.35 16.26 29.22
CA ILE A 629 -0.49 14.84 28.86
C ILE A 629 -1.07 14.74 27.45
N ALA A 630 -0.40 13.95 26.61
CA ALA A 630 -0.97 13.44 25.37
C ALA A 630 -1.50 12.04 25.65
N LEU A 631 -2.78 11.83 25.37
CA LEU A 631 -3.44 10.54 25.54
C LEU A 631 -3.92 10.03 24.17
N ASP A 632 -3.58 8.78 23.86
CA ASP A 632 -4.04 8.07 22.65
C ASP A 632 -4.75 6.78 23.04
N THR A 633 -6.00 6.62 22.63
CA THR A 633 -6.81 5.45 22.98
C THR A 633 -7.43 4.76 21.78
N GLN A 634 -7.54 3.44 21.86
CA GLN A 634 -8.23 2.59 20.90
C GLN A 634 -9.15 1.61 21.65
N GLY A 635 -10.37 1.41 21.14
CA GLY A 635 -11.34 0.47 21.72
C GLY A 635 -12.04 0.97 22.99
N PHE A 636 -11.88 2.25 23.32
CA PHE A 636 -12.60 2.95 24.40
C PHE A 636 -13.78 3.71 23.80
N THR A 637 -14.88 3.74 24.53
CA THR A 637 -15.96 4.69 24.22
C THR A 637 -15.61 6.10 24.70
N ILE A 638 -16.30 7.12 24.19
CA ILE A 638 -16.10 8.50 24.63
C ILE A 638 -16.36 8.67 26.15
N ASP A 639 -17.34 7.96 26.70
CA ASP A 639 -17.68 8.05 28.13
C ASP A 639 -16.66 7.31 29.00
N GLU A 640 -16.20 6.14 28.57
CA GLU A 640 -15.08 5.45 29.23
C GLU A 640 -13.83 6.32 29.23
N LEU A 641 -13.54 7.01 28.11
CA LEU A 641 -12.41 7.92 27.99
C LEU A 641 -12.54 9.11 28.96
N ARG A 642 -13.70 9.77 29.02
CA ARG A 642 -13.95 10.86 29.97
C ARG A 642 -13.80 10.38 31.42
N ALA A 643 -14.28 9.17 31.74
CA ALA A 643 -14.11 8.58 33.06
C ALA A 643 -12.64 8.32 33.42
N VAL A 644 -11.85 7.80 32.46
CA VAL A 644 -10.40 7.64 32.65
C VAL A 644 -9.74 8.99 32.93
N ILE A 645 -10.06 10.02 32.14
CA ILE A 645 -9.50 11.37 32.30
C ILE A 645 -9.88 11.97 33.67
N ALA A 646 -11.14 11.84 34.09
CA ALA A 646 -11.59 12.28 35.41
C ALA A 646 -10.88 11.54 36.56
N SER A 647 -10.49 10.28 36.34
CA SER A 647 -9.77 9.47 37.34
C SER A 647 -8.27 9.76 37.43
N LEU A 648 -7.72 10.59 36.53
CA LEU A 648 -6.28 10.88 36.49
C LEU A 648 -5.86 11.64 37.76
N GLN A 649 -4.99 11.01 38.56
CA GLN A 649 -4.47 11.53 39.81
C GLN A 649 -2.94 11.44 39.86
N PRO A 650 -2.26 12.37 40.57
CA PRO A 650 -0.84 12.23 40.84
C PRO A 650 -0.53 10.91 41.53
N VAL A 651 0.58 10.26 41.16
CA VAL A 651 0.95 8.92 41.64
C VAL A 651 0.99 8.80 43.16
N TYR A 652 1.44 9.85 43.86
CA TYR A 652 1.49 9.88 45.33
C TYR A 652 0.10 9.86 46.01
N GLN A 653 -0.97 10.09 45.25
CA GLN A 653 -2.37 10.00 45.73
C GLN A 653 -3.00 8.64 45.41
N ILE A 654 -2.31 7.77 44.67
CA ILE A 654 -2.84 6.48 44.19
C ILE A 654 -2.29 5.36 45.06
N ASP A 655 -3.17 4.45 45.48
CA ASP A 655 -2.76 3.18 46.06
C ASP A 655 -2.29 2.23 44.95
N LEU A 656 -0.99 2.32 44.64
CA LEU A 656 -0.34 1.51 43.60
C LEU A 656 -0.36 0.01 43.89
N THR A 657 -0.59 -0.43 45.13
CA THR A 657 -0.60 -1.87 45.47
C THR A 657 -1.71 -2.61 44.71
N THR A 658 -2.82 -1.92 44.45
CA THR A 658 -3.98 -2.45 43.70
C THR A 658 -3.73 -2.58 42.20
N GLN A 659 -2.75 -1.86 41.66
CA GLN A 659 -2.40 -1.86 40.24
C GLN A 659 -1.08 -2.59 39.94
N GLN A 660 -0.27 -2.86 40.96
CA GLN A 660 1.10 -3.37 40.82
C GLN A 660 1.16 -4.69 40.03
N ALA A 661 0.18 -5.58 40.20
CA ALA A 661 0.13 -6.87 39.51
C ALA A 661 -0.02 -6.76 37.98
N PHE A 662 -0.49 -5.62 37.47
CA PHE A 662 -0.67 -5.39 36.04
C PHE A 662 0.57 -4.82 35.37
N PHE A 663 1.49 -4.23 36.14
CA PHE A 663 2.70 -3.68 35.57
C PHE A 663 3.73 -4.77 35.28
N VAL A 664 4.27 -4.78 34.07
CA VAL A 664 5.32 -5.74 33.67
C VAL A 664 6.59 -5.49 34.47
N SER A 665 7.10 -6.55 35.11
CA SER A 665 8.41 -6.53 35.78
C SER A 665 9.52 -6.94 34.81
N THR A 666 10.65 -6.24 34.87
CA THR A 666 11.88 -6.57 34.12
C THR A 666 12.49 -7.92 34.55
N ALA A 667 12.08 -8.51 35.68
CA ALA A 667 12.48 -9.85 36.09
C ALA A 667 11.93 -10.97 35.17
N THR A 668 10.86 -10.71 34.43
CA THR A 668 10.34 -11.64 33.38
C THR A 668 11.06 -11.53 32.03
N VAL A 669 12.09 -10.67 31.94
CA VAL A 669 12.79 -10.28 30.69
C VAL A 669 14.24 -10.81 30.65
N ARG A 670 14.64 -11.74 31.53
CA ARG A 670 15.98 -12.36 31.52
C ARG A 670 16.02 -13.76 30.94
#